data_AF-A0A1Q5QB87-F1
#
_entry.id   AF-A0A1Q5QB87-F1
#
_cell.length_a   1.000
_cell.length_b   1.000
_cell.length_c   1.000
_cell.angle_alpha   90.00
_cell.angle_beta   90.00
_cell.angle_gamma   90.00
#
_symmetry.space_group_name_H-M   'P 1'
#
loop_
_entity.id
_entity.type
_entity.pdbx_description
1 polymer ?
#
loop_
_entity_poly.entity_id
_entity_poly.type
_entity_poly.pdbx_seq_one_letter_code
_entity_poly.pdbx_strand_id
1 'polypeptide(L)'
;MDQRDTWFRNLEGRIFKIKALNMSIKMEEQLTEITDPRIAQMHVLTHVRVQETGSRVMVKIRYDLNPEEFGIEDVEKNKAIVDRHIDWKIDIMDQLADIGHGPEHMHSVRYKQGPTFAYPGGYGFVMVMKQAPGEDVEKIRNQLSGEKLHSIRKQLAYILNELARSDSESAPRPAGSLPYHSRRHYVENEPTPRQSPQRRGPRTLSYVVPREILSGSRGSPLSARPQVPRESPSGAVEGLSDLLQAATTDEMSGIAGRGGRGGLSSSGPEEHIPMAAATVQRQPDIQYHPDYPKYADRTARRLESETLPKVLPPGLPQQLAASFVWDGKDIQGRDDWVVVLSDRDVEEIDQALNHFKGNQFAFPSQYCITDGSSSALNLSLGHINQTTFPLPILHNLLREQSRNIHFGRGFFVLRGIPVDKYSREDNIIVYTGVSSHVADLRGRQEKRNAAEGQTVVLSHIKDLTPTYSRESIGGPAATNDKQVFHTDSGDIVSLFCLESAAVGGESQLASIWNVYNILAKNRPDLIHTLTADWVLDGFGNPVTPYTLRPLLHYQPTTAEAPERLIVQYARRYFTGFSGQPRSADIPPITEAQAEALDALHFLGEEHSVRLDFQKGDIQYVNNLAIFHAREGFENAPKKERHLLRLWLRDSEYAWKTPERLQNRWDEIYKDLSAEEQKFPLEPTLRNVLVAKSAVK
;
A
#
# COMPACT_ATOMS: atom_id res chain seq x y z
N MET A 1 -38.66 19.93 -17.66
CA MET A 1 -38.12 19.09 -16.57
C MET A 1 -38.66 17.69 -16.79
N ASP A 2 -37.79 16.79 -17.23
CA ASP A 2 -38.12 15.39 -17.54
C ASP A 2 -38.48 14.67 -16.23
N GLN A 3 -39.61 13.95 -16.22
CA GLN A 3 -40.12 13.25 -15.02
C GLN A 3 -39.26 12.03 -14.63
N ARG A 4 -38.21 11.71 -15.41
CA ARG A 4 -37.26 10.62 -15.12
C ARG A 4 -36.21 10.96 -14.05
N ASP A 5 -36.10 12.22 -13.60
CA ASP A 5 -35.13 12.68 -12.59
C ASP A 5 -35.60 12.55 -11.11
N THR A 6 -36.67 11.79 -10.83
CA THR A 6 -37.37 11.84 -9.53
C THR A 6 -37.23 10.61 -8.62
N TRP A 7 -36.11 9.88 -8.65
CA TRP A 7 -35.88 8.76 -7.72
C TRP A 7 -34.69 8.97 -6.78
N PHE A 8 -35.07 9.48 -5.59
CA PHE A 8 -34.49 9.44 -4.22
C PHE A 8 -32.98 9.52 -3.96
N ARG A 9 -32.23 10.39 -4.67
CA ARG A 9 -30.87 10.74 -4.25
C ARG A 9 -30.76 11.51 -2.92
N ASN A 10 -31.86 12.11 -2.47
CA ASN A 10 -31.93 12.73 -1.14
C ASN A 10 -33.37 12.68 -0.60
N LEU A 11 -33.54 11.93 0.49
CA LEU A 11 -34.80 11.77 1.22
C LEU A 11 -35.02 12.80 2.33
N GLU A 12 -34.02 13.59 2.70
CA GLU A 12 -34.05 14.50 3.85
C GLU A 12 -35.17 15.54 3.75
N GLY A 13 -35.77 15.85 4.90
CA GLY A 13 -36.87 16.79 5.05
C GLY A 13 -38.24 16.24 4.62
N ARG A 14 -38.30 15.14 3.86
CA ARG A 14 -39.55 14.55 3.36
C ARG A 14 -40.30 13.81 4.47
N ILE A 15 -41.64 13.81 4.37
CA ILE A 15 -42.53 13.07 5.27
C ILE A 15 -43.17 11.92 4.49
N PHE A 16 -43.05 10.70 5.01
CA PHE A 16 -43.65 9.50 4.45
C PHE A 16 -44.66 8.90 5.41
N LYS A 17 -45.84 8.54 4.90
CA LYS A 17 -46.86 7.81 5.66
C LYS A 17 -46.75 6.32 5.36
N ILE A 18 -46.31 5.55 6.34
CA ILE A 18 -46.30 4.08 6.29
C ILE A 18 -47.67 3.61 6.75
N LYS A 19 -48.61 3.53 5.80
CA LYS A 19 -50.03 3.21 6.08
C LYS A 19 -50.20 1.91 6.88
N ALA A 20 -49.42 0.87 6.57
CA ALA A 20 -49.50 -0.42 7.24
C ALA A 20 -49.15 -0.36 8.74
N LEU A 21 -48.34 0.62 9.14
CA LEU A 21 -47.94 0.83 10.53
C LEU A 21 -48.70 1.99 11.19
N ASN A 22 -49.65 2.61 10.48
CA ASN A 22 -50.33 3.85 10.86
C ASN A 22 -49.35 4.92 11.39
N MET A 23 -48.20 5.07 10.73
CA MET A 23 -47.08 5.87 11.21
C MET A 23 -46.62 6.85 10.13
N SER A 24 -46.31 8.08 10.52
CA SER A 24 -45.74 9.10 9.64
C SER A 24 -44.31 9.41 10.08
N ILE A 25 -43.35 9.28 9.17
CA ILE A 25 -41.93 9.49 9.45
C ILE A 25 -41.40 10.68 8.66
N LYS A 26 -40.70 11.58 9.33
CA LYS A 26 -39.93 12.65 8.69
C LYS A 26 -38.47 12.23 8.60
N MET A 27 -37.92 12.21 7.41
CA MET A 27 -36.51 11.93 7.17
C MET A 27 -35.67 13.10 7.66
N GLU A 28 -34.80 12.89 8.65
CA GLU A 28 -33.95 13.96 9.21
C GLU A 28 -32.56 13.95 8.57
N GLU A 29 -31.98 12.78 8.32
CA GLU A 29 -30.63 12.61 7.78
C GLU A 29 -30.55 11.32 6.97
N GLN A 30 -30.00 11.38 5.75
CA GLN A 30 -29.73 10.20 4.93
C GLN A 30 -28.28 9.75 5.14
N LEU A 31 -28.11 8.56 5.71
CA LEU A 31 -26.79 8.02 6.09
C LEU A 31 -26.09 7.32 4.93
N THR A 32 -26.83 6.51 4.16
CA THR A 32 -26.28 5.74 3.04
C THR A 32 -27.28 5.63 1.90
N GLU A 33 -26.79 5.57 0.68
CA GLU A 33 -27.52 5.18 -0.53
C GLU A 33 -26.62 4.26 -1.35
N ILE A 34 -27.00 2.99 -1.46
CA ILE A 34 -26.16 1.95 -2.06
C ILE A 34 -27.01 1.09 -2.99
N THR A 35 -26.62 0.99 -4.25
CA THR A 35 -27.18 0.01 -5.19
C THR A 35 -26.49 -1.34 -5.00
N ASP A 36 -27.27 -2.42 -4.86
CA ASP A 36 -26.79 -3.80 -4.91
C ASP A 36 -27.09 -4.38 -6.31
N PRO A 37 -26.13 -4.35 -7.24
CA PRO A 37 -26.36 -4.78 -8.62
C PRO A 37 -26.61 -6.29 -8.73
N ARG A 38 -26.17 -7.09 -7.74
CA ARG A 38 -26.28 -8.56 -7.76
C ARG A 38 -27.72 -9.04 -7.68
N ILE A 39 -28.59 -8.22 -7.10
CA ILE A 39 -30.01 -8.52 -6.91
C ILE A 39 -30.93 -7.42 -7.44
N ALA A 40 -30.37 -6.47 -8.20
CA ALA A 40 -31.06 -5.28 -8.72
C ALA A 40 -31.88 -4.56 -7.65
N GLN A 41 -31.26 -4.16 -6.53
CA GLN A 41 -31.98 -3.51 -5.43
C GLN A 41 -31.27 -2.23 -4.96
N MET A 42 -32.03 -1.16 -4.71
CA MET A 42 -31.52 0.05 -4.05
C MET A 42 -31.69 -0.05 -2.54
N HIS A 43 -30.67 0.33 -1.77
CA HIS A 43 -30.65 0.31 -0.32
C HIS A 43 -30.37 1.69 0.28
N VAL A 44 -31.36 2.28 0.95
CA VAL A 44 -31.21 3.57 1.64
C VAL A 44 -31.30 3.36 3.16
N LEU A 45 -30.43 4.00 3.94
CA LEU A 45 -30.49 4.03 5.41
C LEU A 45 -30.62 5.49 5.86
N THR A 46 -31.59 5.78 6.73
CA THR A 46 -31.87 7.14 7.19
C THR A 46 -32.15 7.19 8.68
N HIS A 47 -31.80 8.32 9.31
CA HIS A 47 -32.39 8.73 10.59
C HIS A 47 -33.71 9.45 10.32
N VAL A 48 -34.74 9.08 11.09
CA VAL A 48 -36.07 9.66 10.93
C VAL A 48 -36.69 10.02 12.28
N ARG A 49 -37.63 10.96 12.25
CA ARG A 49 -38.51 11.28 13.36
C ARG A 49 -39.93 10.81 13.10
N VAL A 50 -40.43 9.95 13.97
CA VAL A 50 -41.85 9.56 13.99
C VAL A 50 -42.67 10.77 14.41
N GLN A 51 -43.60 11.21 13.56
CA GLN A 51 -44.35 12.46 13.76
C GLN A 51 -45.33 12.33 14.94
N GLU A 52 -45.94 11.16 15.11
CA GLU A 52 -46.96 10.91 16.13
C GLU A 52 -46.37 10.87 17.54
N THR A 53 -45.14 10.38 17.71
CA THR A 53 -44.50 10.18 19.02
C THR A 53 -43.31 11.11 19.27
N GLY A 54 -42.83 11.82 18.24
CA GLY A 54 -41.61 12.63 18.28
C GLY A 54 -40.30 11.84 18.40
N SER A 55 -40.37 10.51 18.46
CA SER A 55 -39.21 9.63 18.68
C SER A 55 -38.30 9.56 17.45
N ARG A 56 -37.00 9.41 17.69
CA ARG A 56 -35.99 9.19 16.64
C ARG A 56 -35.73 7.71 16.45
N VAL A 57 -35.79 7.25 15.21
CA VAL A 57 -35.57 5.86 14.81
C VAL A 57 -34.73 5.81 13.54
N MET A 58 -34.12 4.66 13.25
CA MET A 58 -33.47 4.38 11.98
C MET A 58 -34.45 3.69 11.04
N VAL A 59 -34.43 4.04 9.75
CA VAL A 59 -35.23 3.38 8.72
C VAL A 59 -34.32 2.90 7.59
N LYS A 60 -34.37 1.60 7.30
CA LYS A 60 -33.80 1.02 6.09
C LYS A 60 -34.89 0.85 5.05
N ILE A 61 -34.72 1.47 3.90
CA ILE A 61 -35.59 1.32 2.74
C ILE A 61 -34.85 0.51 1.70
N ARG A 62 -35.53 -0.50 1.16
CA ARG A 62 -35.08 -1.30 0.02
C ARG A 62 -36.15 -1.26 -1.04
N TYR A 63 -35.79 -1.19 -2.30
CA TYR A 63 -36.74 -1.34 -3.38
C TYR A 63 -36.08 -1.88 -4.64
N ASP A 64 -36.83 -2.71 -5.35
CA ASP A 64 -36.34 -3.36 -6.55
C ASP A 64 -36.13 -2.33 -7.66
N LEU A 65 -35.07 -2.55 -8.41
CA LEU A 65 -34.75 -1.92 -9.67
C LEU A 65 -35.03 -2.92 -10.79
N ASN A 66 -35.06 -2.46 -12.04
CA ASN A 66 -35.36 -3.33 -13.16
C ASN A 66 -34.24 -4.38 -13.34
N PRO A 67 -34.48 -5.68 -13.11
CA PRO A 67 -33.42 -6.69 -13.13
C PRO A 67 -32.69 -6.79 -14.48
N GLU A 68 -33.38 -6.48 -15.57
CA GLU A 68 -32.80 -6.47 -16.93
C GLU A 68 -31.67 -5.45 -17.06
N GLU A 69 -31.77 -4.30 -16.39
CA GLU A 69 -30.73 -3.25 -16.40
C GLU A 69 -29.43 -3.70 -15.70
N PHE A 70 -29.51 -4.77 -14.91
CA PHE A 70 -28.38 -5.34 -14.17
C PHE A 70 -27.91 -6.69 -14.73
N GLY A 71 -28.35 -7.07 -15.93
CA GLY A 71 -27.96 -8.34 -16.56
C GLY A 71 -28.52 -9.58 -15.87
N ILE A 72 -29.62 -9.44 -15.13
CA ILE A 72 -30.25 -10.55 -14.41
C ILE A 72 -31.32 -11.17 -15.32
N GLU A 73 -31.00 -12.31 -15.93
CA GLU A 73 -31.89 -13.01 -16.87
C GLU A 73 -33.03 -13.77 -16.16
N ASP A 74 -32.74 -14.38 -15.00
CA ASP A 74 -33.72 -15.16 -14.23
C ASP A 74 -34.38 -14.31 -13.13
N VAL A 75 -35.43 -13.58 -13.52
CA VAL A 75 -36.17 -12.66 -12.66
C VAL A 75 -36.83 -13.36 -11.47
N GLU A 76 -37.35 -14.58 -11.65
CA GLU A 76 -38.02 -15.32 -10.57
C GLU A 76 -37.01 -15.84 -9.54
N LYS A 77 -35.86 -16.34 -9.98
CA LYS A 77 -34.76 -16.68 -9.06
C LYS A 77 -34.24 -15.45 -8.34
N ASN A 78 -34.14 -14.31 -9.02
CA ASN A 78 -33.72 -13.06 -8.37
C ASN A 78 -34.68 -12.65 -7.26
N LYS A 79 -35.99 -12.68 -7.51
CA LYS A 79 -37.00 -12.42 -6.48
C LYS A 79 -36.84 -13.35 -5.27
N ALA A 80 -36.61 -14.65 -5.49
CA ALA A 80 -36.39 -15.59 -4.40
C ALA A 80 -35.12 -15.28 -3.57
N ILE A 81 -34.06 -14.76 -4.21
CA ILE A 81 -32.83 -14.33 -3.53
C ILE A 81 -33.08 -13.06 -2.72
N VAL A 82 -33.77 -12.07 -3.31
CA VAL A 82 -34.16 -10.82 -2.64
C VAL A 82 -34.98 -11.13 -1.39
N ASP A 83 -35.97 -12.01 -1.50
CA ASP A 83 -36.84 -12.41 -0.40
C ASP A 83 -36.03 -13.03 0.75
N ARG A 84 -35.17 -14.01 0.43
CA ARG A 84 -34.31 -14.66 1.43
C ARG A 84 -33.35 -13.69 2.10
N HIS A 85 -32.82 -12.71 1.37
CA HIS A 85 -31.89 -11.71 1.89
C HIS A 85 -32.57 -10.69 2.82
N ILE A 86 -33.88 -10.48 2.67
CA ILE A 86 -34.66 -9.67 3.61
C ILE A 86 -34.85 -10.44 4.92
N ASP A 87 -35.30 -11.69 4.84
CA ASP A 87 -35.61 -12.51 6.02
C ASP A 87 -34.36 -12.74 6.87
N TRP A 88 -33.27 -13.19 6.26
CA TRP A 88 -31.99 -13.43 6.94
C TRP A 88 -31.45 -12.18 7.65
N LYS A 89 -31.72 -11.00 7.09
CA LYS A 89 -31.26 -9.74 7.70
C LYS A 89 -32.05 -9.39 8.95
N ILE A 90 -33.35 -9.67 8.98
CA ILE A 90 -34.16 -9.50 10.20
C ILE A 90 -33.61 -10.43 11.28
N ASP A 91 -33.38 -11.69 10.94
CA ASP A 91 -32.86 -12.69 11.90
C ASP A 91 -31.52 -12.26 12.51
N ILE A 92 -30.56 -11.81 11.69
CA ILE A 92 -29.27 -11.32 12.19
C ILE A 92 -29.45 -10.11 13.10
N MET A 93 -30.34 -9.19 12.74
CA MET A 93 -30.53 -7.98 13.53
C MET A 93 -31.17 -8.28 14.88
N ASP A 94 -32.16 -9.17 14.91
CA ASP A 94 -32.79 -9.61 16.15
C ASP A 94 -31.76 -10.32 17.05
N GLN A 95 -30.91 -11.18 16.47
CA GLN A 95 -29.79 -11.80 17.21
C GLN A 95 -28.81 -10.77 17.76
N LEU A 96 -28.43 -9.77 16.97
CA LEU A 96 -27.54 -8.70 17.41
C LEU A 96 -28.16 -7.85 18.52
N ALA A 97 -29.46 -7.58 18.44
CA ALA A 97 -30.19 -6.86 19.47
C ALA A 97 -30.29 -7.67 20.77
N ASP A 98 -30.55 -8.98 20.67
CA ASP A 98 -30.65 -9.89 21.82
C ASP A 98 -29.35 -9.98 22.63
N ILE A 99 -28.20 -9.94 21.95
CA ILE A 99 -26.89 -9.88 22.60
C ILE A 99 -26.46 -8.46 22.99
N GLY A 100 -27.29 -7.45 22.74
CA GLY A 100 -27.05 -6.05 23.11
C GLY A 100 -26.05 -5.29 22.22
N HIS A 101 -25.82 -5.78 20.98
CA HIS A 101 -24.79 -5.26 20.07
C HIS A 101 -25.31 -4.84 18.68
N GLY A 102 -26.61 -4.56 18.54
CA GLY A 102 -27.20 -4.07 17.31
C GLY A 102 -28.44 -3.21 17.52
N PRO A 103 -28.94 -2.58 16.45
CA PRO A 103 -30.20 -1.84 16.52
C PRO A 103 -31.37 -2.81 16.67
N GLU A 104 -32.25 -2.54 17.63
CA GLU A 104 -33.46 -3.33 17.86
C GLU A 104 -34.46 -3.11 16.71
N HIS A 105 -34.82 -4.18 16.02
CA HIS A 105 -35.88 -4.17 15.01
C HIS A 105 -37.24 -3.88 15.68
N MET A 106 -38.01 -2.94 15.12
CA MET A 106 -39.33 -2.58 15.64
C MET A 106 -40.44 -3.12 14.75
N HIS A 107 -40.35 -2.80 13.46
CA HIS A 107 -41.37 -3.14 12.48
C HIS A 107 -40.75 -3.28 11.09
N SER A 108 -41.32 -4.18 10.28
CA SER A 108 -41.00 -4.32 8.88
C SER A 108 -42.26 -4.39 8.04
N VAL A 109 -42.25 -3.78 6.85
CA VAL A 109 -43.34 -3.86 5.90
C VAL A 109 -42.82 -4.03 4.48
N ARG A 110 -43.40 -4.98 3.75
CA ARG A 110 -43.28 -5.11 2.30
C ARG A 110 -44.43 -4.37 1.61
N TYR A 111 -44.13 -3.67 0.52
CA TYR A 111 -45.13 -2.98 -0.30
C TYR A 111 -44.85 -3.21 -1.78
N LYS A 112 -45.89 -3.12 -2.61
CA LYS A 112 -45.76 -3.21 -4.06
C LYS A 112 -45.40 -1.84 -4.63
N GLN A 113 -44.43 -1.79 -5.54
CA GLN A 113 -44.01 -0.57 -6.22
C GLN A 113 -45.08 -0.11 -7.22
N GLY A 114 -45.54 1.13 -7.08
CA GLY A 114 -46.52 1.74 -7.96
C GLY A 114 -45.93 2.19 -9.30
N PRO A 115 -46.77 2.73 -10.22
CA PRO A 115 -46.37 3.12 -11.58
C PRO A 115 -45.25 4.16 -11.67
N THR A 116 -45.03 4.88 -10.57
CA THR A 116 -44.02 5.94 -10.52
C THR A 116 -42.62 5.39 -10.27
N PHE A 117 -42.46 4.26 -9.56
CA PHE A 117 -41.14 3.73 -9.16
C PHE A 117 -40.28 3.27 -10.35
N ALA A 118 -38.96 3.16 -10.12
CA ALA A 118 -37.97 2.68 -11.11
C ALA A 118 -38.30 1.31 -11.71
N TYR A 119 -38.93 0.42 -10.94
CA TYR A 119 -39.44 -0.85 -11.44
C TYR A 119 -40.92 -1.02 -11.07
N PRO A 120 -41.85 -0.53 -11.91
CA PRO A 120 -43.28 -0.67 -11.66
C PRO A 120 -43.69 -2.14 -11.56
N GLY A 121 -44.35 -2.51 -10.46
CA GLY A 121 -44.73 -3.90 -10.20
C GLY A 121 -43.73 -4.74 -9.41
N GLY A 122 -42.52 -4.22 -9.15
CA GLY A 122 -41.57 -4.77 -8.18
C GLY A 122 -42.02 -4.59 -6.73
N TYR A 123 -41.14 -4.93 -5.78
CA TYR A 123 -41.40 -4.78 -4.35
C TYR A 123 -40.43 -3.80 -3.68
N GLY A 124 -40.95 -3.15 -2.65
CA GLY A 124 -40.14 -2.43 -1.69
C GLY A 124 -40.34 -2.98 -0.29
N PHE A 125 -39.35 -2.71 0.55
CA PHE A 125 -39.29 -3.15 1.93
C PHE A 125 -38.80 -2.01 2.81
N VAL A 126 -39.56 -1.72 3.86
CA VAL A 126 -39.20 -0.72 4.87
C VAL A 126 -39.03 -1.43 6.20
N MET A 127 -37.89 -1.19 6.84
CA MET A 127 -37.54 -1.73 8.14
C MET A 127 -37.25 -0.56 9.09
N VAL A 128 -37.97 -0.54 10.21
CA VAL A 128 -37.91 0.48 11.25
C VAL A 128 -37.18 -0.12 12.45
N MET A 129 -36.18 0.58 12.94
CA MET A 129 -35.27 0.11 13.99
C MET A 129 -35.02 1.19 15.02
N LYS A 130 -34.79 0.83 16.28
CA LYS A 130 -34.22 1.78 17.25
C LYS A 130 -32.82 2.19 16.82
N GLN A 131 -32.44 3.41 17.17
CA GLN A 131 -31.08 3.86 16.97
C GLN A 131 -30.13 3.04 17.85
N ALA A 132 -29.06 2.50 17.26
CA ALA A 132 -28.04 1.82 18.04
C ALA A 132 -27.39 2.85 18.99
N PRO A 133 -27.27 2.55 20.29
CA PRO A 133 -26.65 3.48 21.23
C PRO A 133 -25.17 3.64 20.86
N GLY A 134 -24.74 4.87 20.55
CA GLY A 134 -23.32 5.20 20.48
C GLY A 134 -22.86 6.23 19.46
N GLU A 135 -21.54 6.27 19.28
CA GLU A 135 -20.81 7.18 18.39
C GLU A 135 -20.23 6.40 17.21
N ASP A 136 -20.18 7.07 16.07
CA ASP A 136 -19.60 6.54 14.85
C ASP A 136 -18.09 6.34 15.03
N VAL A 137 -17.67 5.06 15.06
CA VAL A 137 -16.27 4.65 15.27
C VAL A 137 -15.36 5.27 14.22
N GLU A 138 -15.84 5.48 12.99
CA GLU A 138 -15.04 6.10 11.94
C GLU A 138 -14.70 7.56 12.28
N LYS A 139 -15.67 8.30 12.83
CA LYS A 139 -15.51 9.71 13.21
C LYS A 139 -14.61 9.89 14.43
N ILE A 140 -14.65 8.95 15.38
CA ILE A 140 -13.85 9.05 16.61
C ILE A 140 -12.53 8.27 16.55
N ARG A 141 -12.26 7.51 15.48
CA ARG A 141 -11.13 6.55 15.40
C ARG A 141 -9.79 7.14 15.84
N ASN A 142 -9.51 8.37 15.42
CA ASN A 142 -8.24 9.07 15.71
C ASN A 142 -8.15 9.59 17.16
N GLN A 143 -9.25 9.56 17.90
CA GLN A 143 -9.36 9.97 19.30
C GLN A 143 -9.37 8.74 20.25
N LEU A 144 -9.32 7.52 19.70
CA LEU A 144 -9.34 6.28 20.46
C LEU A 144 -7.92 5.92 20.93
N SER A 145 -7.76 5.67 22.23
CA SER A 145 -6.54 5.09 22.77
C SER A 145 -6.39 3.62 22.37
N GLY A 146 -5.18 3.08 22.49
CA GLY A 146 -4.91 1.66 22.24
C GLY A 146 -5.81 0.71 23.06
N GLU A 147 -6.12 1.06 24.31
CA GLU A 147 -7.03 0.30 25.17
C GLU A 147 -8.47 0.31 24.64
N LYS A 148 -8.95 1.47 24.16
CA LYS A 148 -10.29 1.60 23.56
C LYS A 148 -10.38 0.76 22.28
N LEU A 149 -9.35 0.81 21.43
CA LEU A 149 -9.28 0.00 20.20
C LEU A 149 -9.22 -1.51 20.52
N HIS A 150 -8.46 -1.92 21.53
CA HIS A 150 -8.39 -3.31 21.97
C HIS A 150 -9.74 -3.82 22.49
N SER A 151 -10.42 -2.99 23.28
CA SER A 151 -11.78 -3.30 23.70
C SER A 151 -12.69 -3.49 22.47
N ILE A 152 -12.57 -2.63 21.44
CA ILE A 152 -13.45 -2.69 20.25
C ILE A 152 -13.27 -4.02 19.54
N ARG A 153 -12.02 -4.43 19.35
CA ARG A 153 -11.67 -5.74 18.77
C ARG A 153 -12.25 -6.90 19.58
N LYS A 154 -12.19 -6.83 20.92
CA LYS A 154 -12.75 -7.89 21.78
C LYS A 154 -14.25 -8.06 21.60
N GLN A 155 -15.02 -6.96 21.52
CA GLN A 155 -16.47 -7.12 21.36
C GLN A 155 -16.84 -7.50 19.92
N LEU A 156 -16.09 -7.05 18.90
CA LEU A 156 -16.26 -7.57 17.53
C LEU A 156 -16.05 -9.09 17.49
N ALA A 157 -15.01 -9.59 18.16
CA ALA A 157 -14.77 -11.02 18.27
C ALA A 157 -15.90 -11.75 19.02
N TYR A 158 -16.48 -11.14 20.07
CA TYR A 158 -17.63 -11.69 20.76
C TYR A 158 -18.86 -11.78 19.85
N ILE A 159 -19.21 -10.69 19.16
CA ILE A 159 -20.35 -10.63 18.23
C ILE A 159 -20.22 -11.70 17.15
N LEU A 160 -19.04 -11.82 16.53
CA LEU A 160 -18.80 -12.83 15.49
C LEU A 160 -18.93 -14.26 16.03
N ASN A 161 -18.52 -14.52 17.27
CA ASN A 161 -18.69 -15.84 17.90
C ASN A 161 -20.16 -16.15 18.20
N GLU A 162 -20.94 -15.17 18.65
CA GLU A 162 -22.37 -15.37 18.91
C GLU A 162 -23.16 -15.60 17.62
N LEU A 163 -22.87 -14.84 16.56
CA LEU A 163 -23.45 -15.07 15.23
C LEU A 163 -23.08 -16.44 14.66
N ALA A 164 -21.89 -16.97 14.96
CA ALA A 164 -21.49 -18.31 14.53
C ALA A 164 -22.16 -19.44 15.33
N ARG A 165 -22.58 -19.18 16.58
CA ARG A 165 -23.29 -20.16 17.43
C ARG A 165 -24.72 -20.38 16.98
N SER A 166 -25.44 -19.32 16.63
CA SER A 166 -26.83 -19.38 16.20
C SER A 166 -27.02 -20.15 14.87
N ASP A 167 -26.03 -20.09 13.98
CA ASP A 167 -26.00 -20.87 12.73
C ASP A 167 -25.91 -22.41 12.96
N SER A 168 -25.53 -22.85 14.16
CA SER A 168 -25.39 -24.28 14.51
C SER A 168 -26.62 -24.92 15.14
N GLU A 169 -27.58 -24.14 15.63
CA GLU A 169 -28.74 -24.64 16.40
C GLU A 169 -30.05 -24.72 15.58
N SER A 170 -30.08 -24.26 14.33
CA SER A 170 -31.26 -24.33 13.44
C SER A 170 -31.13 -25.42 12.35
N ALA A 171 -31.98 -26.46 12.40
CA ALA A 171 -32.10 -27.52 11.38
C ALA A 171 -33.58 -27.71 10.95
N PRO A 172 -33.95 -28.28 9.77
CA PRO A 172 -33.12 -28.89 8.71
C PRO A 172 -33.21 -28.18 7.33
N ARG A 173 -32.18 -28.37 6.48
CA ARG A 173 -32.15 -27.88 5.08
C ARG A 173 -32.80 -28.89 4.11
N PRO A 174 -33.59 -28.47 3.10
CA PRO A 174 -34.05 -29.36 2.03
C PRO A 174 -32.88 -29.83 1.17
N ALA A 175 -32.94 -31.07 0.69
CA ALA A 175 -31.92 -31.67 -0.19
C ALA A 175 -31.78 -30.85 -1.49
N GLY A 176 -30.61 -30.24 -1.69
CA GLY A 176 -30.28 -29.48 -2.90
C GLY A 176 -29.41 -28.23 -2.70
N SER A 177 -29.17 -27.79 -1.47
CA SER A 177 -28.28 -26.64 -1.21
C SER A 177 -26.80 -27.04 -1.19
N LEU A 178 -26.03 -26.52 -2.15
CA LEU A 178 -24.56 -26.51 -2.11
C LEU A 178 -24.08 -25.87 -0.79
N PRO A 179 -23.19 -26.53 -0.01
CA PRO A 179 -22.65 -25.94 1.21
C PRO A 179 -21.57 -24.91 0.88
N TYR A 180 -21.67 -23.72 1.46
CA TYR A 180 -20.51 -22.84 1.65
C TYR A 180 -19.67 -23.48 2.77
N HIS A 181 -18.67 -24.27 2.40
CA HIS A 181 -17.83 -25.01 3.34
C HIS A 181 -16.72 -24.12 3.90
N SER A 182 -16.79 -23.79 5.19
CA SER A 182 -15.61 -23.59 6.04
C SER A 182 -15.18 -24.95 6.59
N ARG A 183 -14.33 -25.70 5.86
CA ARG A 183 -13.68 -26.90 6.41
C ARG A 183 -12.27 -26.56 6.87
N ARG A 184 -12.12 -26.40 8.19
CA ARG A 184 -10.86 -26.71 8.88
C ARG A 184 -10.80 -28.22 9.10
N HIS A 185 -9.80 -28.88 8.55
CA HIS A 185 -9.43 -30.23 8.94
C HIS A 185 -8.42 -30.15 10.09
N TYR A 186 -8.78 -30.65 11.27
CA TYR A 186 -7.83 -31.25 12.21
C TYR A 186 -8.52 -32.41 12.94
N VAL A 187 -7.73 -33.47 13.12
CA VAL A 187 -8.09 -34.82 13.59
C VAL A 187 -8.37 -34.81 15.10
N GLU A 188 -9.48 -35.41 15.53
CA GLU A 188 -9.78 -35.72 16.94
C GLU A 188 -9.33 -37.14 17.31
N ASN A 189 -8.76 -37.28 18.52
CA ASN A 189 -8.78 -38.50 19.31
C ASN A 189 -9.67 -38.27 20.55
N GLU A 190 -10.62 -39.17 20.75
CA GLU A 190 -11.66 -39.28 21.82
C GLU A 190 -11.12 -39.76 23.21
N PRO A 191 -11.92 -39.94 24.31
CA PRO A 191 -13.16 -39.25 24.76
C PRO A 191 -13.32 -39.03 26.32
N THR A 192 -14.44 -38.35 26.72
CA THR A 192 -15.25 -38.38 27.99
C THR A 192 -14.86 -37.54 29.25
N PRO A 193 -15.80 -37.24 30.22
CA PRO A 193 -17.20 -36.77 30.11
C PRO A 193 -17.63 -35.65 31.13
N ARG A 194 -18.75 -34.97 30.81
CA ARG A 194 -19.79 -34.28 31.65
C ARG A 194 -19.39 -33.35 32.82
N GLN A 195 -19.86 -32.09 32.77
CA GLN A 195 -20.73 -31.46 33.78
C GLN A 195 -21.29 -30.10 33.31
N SER A 196 -22.58 -29.86 33.53
CA SER A 196 -23.29 -28.58 33.49
C SER A 196 -24.33 -28.56 34.63
N PRO A 197 -24.95 -27.43 35.02
CA PRO A 197 -24.57 -26.01 34.84
C PRO A 197 -24.61 -25.22 36.17
N GLN A 198 -23.89 -24.10 36.27
CA GLN A 198 -24.20 -23.07 37.29
C GLN A 198 -24.57 -21.76 36.62
N ARG A 199 -25.84 -21.38 36.83
CA ARG A 199 -26.41 -20.06 36.56
C ARG A 199 -25.57 -18.98 37.26
N ARG A 200 -25.06 -18.02 36.50
CA ARG A 200 -24.74 -16.67 36.99
C ARG A 200 -25.50 -15.67 36.12
N GLY A 201 -26.23 -14.77 36.79
CA GLY A 201 -27.15 -13.82 36.18
C GLY A 201 -26.49 -12.83 35.22
N PRO A 202 -27.30 -12.05 34.48
CA PRO A 202 -26.79 -11.14 33.47
C PRO A 202 -25.93 -10.06 34.14
N ARG A 203 -24.66 -10.01 33.75
CA ARG A 203 -23.79 -8.85 34.00
C ARG A 203 -23.83 -7.99 32.75
N THR A 204 -24.46 -6.83 32.89
CA THR A 204 -24.40 -5.69 31.97
C THR A 204 -22.94 -5.36 31.67
N LEU A 205 -22.53 -5.34 30.40
CA LEU A 205 -21.27 -4.74 29.92
C LEU A 205 -21.43 -4.47 28.41
N SER A 206 -21.67 -3.20 28.08
CA SER A 206 -22.12 -2.69 26.77
C SER A 206 -20.99 -2.17 25.87
N TYR A 207 -21.28 -1.92 24.58
CA TYR A 207 -20.56 -0.94 23.76
C TYR A 207 -21.28 0.42 23.75
N VAL A 208 -20.46 1.46 23.96
CA VAL A 208 -20.63 2.93 23.88
C VAL A 208 -20.93 3.70 25.19
N VAL A 209 -20.16 4.78 25.39
CA VAL A 209 -19.91 5.57 26.61
C VAL A 209 -21.06 6.57 26.89
N PRO A 210 -21.66 6.58 28.11
CA PRO A 210 -22.60 7.63 28.54
C PRO A 210 -21.91 8.95 28.89
N ARG A 211 -22.62 10.07 28.72
CA ARG A 211 -22.17 11.46 28.96
C ARG A 211 -22.04 11.86 30.44
N GLU A 212 -21.83 10.92 31.35
CA GLU A 212 -21.79 11.13 32.81
C GLU A 212 -20.47 10.64 33.41
N ILE A 213 -19.35 11.15 32.89
CA ILE A 213 -18.05 11.18 33.59
C ILE A 213 -17.40 12.55 33.34
N LEU A 214 -18.15 13.64 33.58
CA LEU A 214 -17.62 15.01 33.50
C LEU A 214 -18.02 15.91 34.68
N SER A 215 -18.65 15.39 35.74
CA SER A 215 -18.92 16.19 36.94
C SER A 215 -19.11 15.34 38.20
N GLY A 216 -18.34 15.62 39.25
CA GLY A 216 -18.63 15.08 40.59
C GLY A 216 -17.44 15.13 41.56
N SER A 217 -17.27 16.26 42.25
CA SER A 217 -16.32 16.49 43.34
C SER A 217 -16.83 15.98 44.69
N ARG A 218 -15.89 15.66 45.62
CA ARG A 218 -15.87 15.80 47.11
C ARG A 218 -14.80 14.84 47.68
N GLY A 219 -13.82 15.18 48.52
CA GLY A 219 -13.34 16.44 49.09
C GLY A 219 -12.15 16.17 50.05
N SER A 220 -11.10 17.02 49.96
CA SER A 220 -10.21 17.65 50.98
C SER A 220 -9.59 16.84 52.17
N PRO A 221 -8.47 17.27 52.82
CA PRO A 221 -7.98 18.68 52.89
C PRO A 221 -6.45 18.97 52.92
N LEU A 222 -6.16 20.27 52.70
CA LEU A 222 -5.08 21.14 53.24
C LEU A 222 -3.63 21.06 52.69
N SER A 223 -3.21 22.12 51.99
CA SER A 223 -2.11 23.03 52.40
C SER A 223 -1.81 24.13 51.37
N ALA A 224 -2.02 25.39 51.79
CA ALA A 224 -1.35 26.65 51.42
C ALA A 224 -1.31 27.17 49.95
N ARG A 225 -1.97 28.32 49.75
CA ARG A 225 -1.78 29.37 48.72
C ARG A 225 -0.77 30.43 49.24
N PRO A 226 -0.12 31.28 48.39
CA PRO A 226 -0.73 32.51 47.82
C PRO A 226 -0.28 32.87 46.36
N GLN A 227 -1.20 33.27 45.45
CA GLN A 227 -1.60 34.62 45.01
C GLN A 227 -0.94 35.13 43.68
N VAL A 228 -1.67 34.96 42.56
CA VAL A 228 -2.23 35.96 41.58
C VAL A 228 -1.62 37.40 41.63
N PRO A 229 -1.34 38.13 40.51
CA PRO A 229 -2.36 38.41 39.50
C PRO A 229 -2.03 38.45 38.00
N ARG A 230 -3.14 38.26 37.26
CA ARG A 230 -3.39 38.55 35.83
C ARG A 230 -3.31 40.06 35.56
N GLU A 231 -2.79 40.42 34.40
CA GLU A 231 -3.28 41.55 33.61
C GLU A 231 -3.32 41.16 32.13
N SER A 232 -4.44 41.44 31.48
CA SER A 232 -4.53 41.74 30.04
C SER A 232 -4.32 43.24 29.87
N PRO A 233 -3.88 43.75 28.70
CA PRO A 233 -4.90 44.29 27.80
C PRO A 233 -4.62 44.15 26.29
N SER A 234 -5.69 44.37 25.55
CA SER A 234 -5.79 44.68 24.13
C SER A 234 -4.91 45.86 23.66
N GLY A 235 -4.52 45.87 22.38
CA GLY A 235 -4.02 47.09 21.73
C GLY A 235 -3.49 46.82 20.32
N ALA A 236 -3.85 47.69 19.38
CA ALA A 236 -3.75 47.54 17.94
C ALA A 236 -2.41 48.01 17.34
N VAL A 237 -2.05 47.41 16.20
CA VAL A 237 -1.57 47.99 14.92
C VAL A 237 -0.29 48.85 14.88
N GLU A 238 0.47 48.58 13.80
CA GLU A 238 1.53 49.38 13.12
C GLU A 238 3.01 49.24 13.53
N GLY A 239 3.84 48.89 12.53
CA GLY A 239 5.11 49.57 12.29
C GLY A 239 6.40 48.73 12.25
N LEU A 240 7.06 48.77 11.08
CA LEU A 240 8.51 48.67 10.85
C LEU A 240 9.16 47.30 10.61
N SER A 241 9.01 46.88 9.36
CA SER A 241 10.12 46.49 8.47
C SER A 241 11.30 47.48 8.50
N ASP A 242 12.53 46.98 8.69
CA ASP A 242 13.73 47.33 7.89
C ASP A 242 15.00 46.81 8.57
N LEU A 243 15.88 46.20 7.75
CA LEU A 243 17.35 46.05 7.81
C LEU A 243 17.72 44.74 7.09
N LEU A 244 18.45 44.69 5.99
CA LEU A 244 18.99 45.70 5.06
C LEU A 244 19.53 44.89 3.86
N GLN A 245 19.15 45.25 2.64
CA GLN A 245 19.74 44.78 1.39
C GLN A 245 19.97 46.01 0.50
N ALA A 246 21.21 46.20 0.03
CA ALA A 246 21.62 47.11 -1.05
C ALA A 246 23.11 46.81 -1.34
N ALA A 247 23.65 46.76 -2.55
CA ALA A 247 23.26 47.16 -3.92
C ALA A 247 24.19 46.37 -4.89
N THR A 248 23.75 45.69 -5.96
CA THR A 248 23.46 46.12 -7.37
C THR A 248 24.61 46.84 -8.09
N THR A 249 25.29 46.16 -9.04
CA THR A 249 25.25 46.28 -10.54
C THR A 249 26.12 47.39 -11.13
N ASP A 250 27.06 47.08 -12.05
CA ASP A 250 26.85 47.29 -13.51
C ASP A 250 28.05 46.92 -14.42
N GLU A 251 27.64 46.47 -15.61
CA GLU A 251 28.18 46.66 -16.98
C GLU A 251 29.59 46.30 -17.50
N MET A 252 29.54 46.02 -18.81
CA MET A 252 30.52 45.46 -19.74
C MET A 252 31.71 46.36 -20.08
N SER A 253 32.85 45.74 -20.45
CA SER A 253 33.45 45.77 -21.80
C SER A 253 35.00 45.69 -21.79
N GLY A 254 35.54 44.88 -22.69
CA GLY A 254 36.64 45.32 -23.55
C GLY A 254 38.10 45.02 -23.19
N ILE A 255 38.68 44.09 -23.96
CA ILE A 255 39.98 44.19 -24.66
C ILE A 255 41.29 43.90 -23.89
N ALA A 256 41.90 42.79 -24.35
CA ALA A 256 43.31 42.42 -24.51
C ALA A 256 44.45 43.36 -24.07
N GLY A 257 45.50 42.76 -23.49
CA GLY A 257 46.85 43.35 -23.44
C GLY A 257 47.90 42.46 -22.77
N ARG A 258 48.87 41.97 -23.55
CA ARG A 258 50.06 41.19 -23.16
C ARG A 258 50.97 41.92 -22.15
N GLY A 259 51.75 41.15 -21.38
CA GLY A 259 53.12 41.57 -21.02
C GLY A 259 53.74 40.95 -19.78
N GLY A 260 54.81 40.16 -19.96
CA GLY A 260 56.08 40.45 -19.27
C GLY A 260 56.43 39.73 -17.96
N ARG A 261 57.35 38.76 -18.10
CA ARG A 261 58.29 38.16 -17.13
C ARG A 261 58.74 39.01 -15.94
N GLY A 262 59.04 38.33 -14.83
CA GLY A 262 60.06 38.77 -13.86
C GLY A 262 60.00 37.98 -12.54
N GLY A 263 60.89 37.00 -12.36
CA GLY A 263 61.01 36.27 -11.09
C GLY A 263 61.73 37.06 -10.01
N LEU A 264 61.63 36.59 -8.76
CA LEU A 264 62.67 36.70 -7.73
C LEU A 264 62.35 35.75 -6.57
N SER A 265 63.37 34.98 -6.22
CA SER A 265 63.45 34.04 -5.12
C SER A 265 63.65 34.75 -3.78
N SER A 266 62.99 34.27 -2.72
CA SER A 266 63.53 34.39 -1.36
C SER A 266 63.06 33.22 -0.50
N SER A 267 64.00 32.32 -0.23
CA SER A 267 63.96 31.20 0.70
C SER A 267 63.98 31.70 2.16
N GLY A 268 63.01 31.27 2.96
CA GLY A 268 63.06 31.27 4.43
C GLY A 268 62.75 29.84 4.94
N PRO A 269 63.31 29.39 6.08
CA PRO A 269 63.18 28.03 6.53
C PRO A 269 61.81 27.83 7.21
N GLU A 270 60.92 27.07 6.59
CA GLU A 270 59.73 26.56 7.28
C GLU A 270 60.13 25.35 8.14
N GLU A 271 59.84 25.44 9.43
CA GLU A 271 59.89 24.33 10.36
C GLU A 271 58.98 23.21 9.84
N HIS A 272 59.58 22.06 9.55
CA HIS A 272 58.87 20.83 9.20
C HIS A 272 58.03 20.36 10.40
N ILE A 273 56.77 20.78 10.44
CA ILE A 273 55.72 20.01 11.12
C ILE A 273 55.52 18.74 10.27
N PRO A 274 55.67 17.52 10.82
CA PRO A 274 55.39 16.32 10.05
C PRO A 274 53.89 16.31 9.73
N MET A 275 53.54 16.61 8.48
CA MET A 275 52.24 16.28 7.93
C MET A 275 52.01 14.79 8.17
N ALA A 276 51.01 14.46 9.00
CA ALA A 276 50.50 13.11 9.11
C ALA A 276 50.26 12.59 7.69
N ALA A 277 50.92 11.50 7.34
CA ALA A 277 50.73 10.85 6.05
C ALA A 277 49.23 10.61 5.88
N ALA A 278 48.61 11.33 4.95
CA ALA A 278 47.21 11.12 4.62
C ALA A 278 47.07 9.65 4.19
N THR A 279 46.49 8.81 5.05
CA THR A 279 46.12 7.45 4.71
C THR A 279 45.19 7.54 3.51
N VAL A 280 45.70 7.20 2.32
CA VAL A 280 44.90 7.16 1.10
C VAL A 280 43.78 6.16 1.35
N GLN A 281 42.55 6.66 1.47
CA GLN A 281 41.37 5.81 1.64
C GLN A 281 41.31 4.87 0.43
N ARG A 282 41.20 3.57 0.68
CA ARG A 282 41.10 2.53 -0.35
C ARG A 282 39.71 1.92 -0.32
N GLN A 283 39.26 1.41 -1.47
CA GLN A 283 38.03 0.62 -1.54
C GLN A 283 38.18 -0.60 -0.60
N PRO A 284 37.26 -0.80 0.36
CA PRO A 284 37.27 -1.98 1.22
C PRO A 284 37.17 -3.27 0.41
N ASP A 285 37.71 -4.36 0.95
CA ASP A 285 37.50 -5.69 0.38
C ASP A 285 36.05 -6.14 0.63
N ILE A 286 35.17 -5.75 -0.28
CA ILE A 286 33.74 -6.05 -0.27
C ILE A 286 33.28 -6.42 -1.68
N GLN A 287 32.40 -7.40 -1.77
CA GLN A 287 31.87 -7.93 -3.03
C GLN A 287 30.35 -7.78 -3.08
N TYR A 288 29.79 -7.98 -4.28
CA TYR A 288 28.34 -8.00 -4.45
C TYR A 288 27.68 -9.10 -3.61
N HIS A 289 28.25 -10.30 -3.62
CA HIS A 289 27.84 -11.39 -2.74
C HIS A 289 28.39 -11.15 -1.33
N PRO A 290 27.53 -11.07 -0.30
CA PRO A 290 27.96 -10.79 1.07
C PRO A 290 28.74 -11.97 1.64
N ASP A 291 29.79 -11.66 2.41
CA ASP A 291 30.73 -12.61 3.00
C ASP A 291 30.68 -12.43 4.52
N TYR A 292 30.07 -13.39 5.21
CA TYR A 292 29.82 -13.29 6.65
C TYR A 292 31.12 -13.27 7.49
N PRO A 293 32.12 -14.16 7.24
CA PRO A 293 33.42 -14.04 7.88
C PRO A 293 34.06 -12.65 7.73
N LYS A 294 34.09 -12.08 6.52
CA LYS A 294 34.67 -10.73 6.31
C LYS A 294 33.88 -9.64 7.04
N TYR A 295 32.55 -9.77 7.08
CA TYR A 295 31.71 -8.87 7.87
C TYR A 295 32.04 -8.96 9.36
N ALA A 296 32.12 -10.17 9.92
CA ALA A 296 32.42 -10.39 11.33
C ALA A 296 33.81 -9.84 11.71
N ASP A 297 34.84 -10.10 10.89
CA ASP A 297 36.20 -9.60 11.11
C ASP A 297 36.24 -8.07 11.04
N ARG A 298 35.54 -7.47 10.07
CA ARG A 298 35.42 -6.01 9.96
C ARG A 298 34.75 -5.42 11.18
N THR A 299 33.63 -5.98 11.61
CA THR A 299 32.89 -5.56 12.81
C THR A 299 33.77 -5.64 14.05
N ALA A 300 34.45 -6.76 14.28
CA ALA A 300 35.33 -6.95 15.43
C ALA A 300 36.44 -5.91 15.46
N ARG A 301 37.14 -5.72 14.33
CA ARG A 301 38.20 -4.71 14.20
C ARG A 301 37.67 -3.31 14.50
N ARG A 302 36.55 -2.89 13.91
CA ARG A 302 36.00 -1.55 14.13
C ARG A 302 35.59 -1.31 15.57
N LEU A 303 34.95 -2.31 16.21
CA LEU A 303 34.58 -2.23 17.63
C LEU A 303 35.79 -2.13 18.57
N GLU A 304 36.91 -2.76 18.21
CA GLU A 304 38.16 -2.72 18.98
C GLU A 304 38.97 -1.43 18.74
N SER A 305 39.10 -0.99 17.48
CA SER A 305 40.05 0.04 17.08
C SER A 305 39.48 1.45 16.95
N GLU A 306 38.16 1.62 16.84
CA GLU A 306 37.53 2.92 16.59
C GLU A 306 36.72 3.43 17.79
N THR A 307 36.65 4.75 17.93
CA THR A 307 35.71 5.40 18.86
C THR A 307 34.37 5.59 18.16
N LEU A 308 33.44 4.67 18.39
CA LEU A 308 32.15 4.62 17.70
C LEU A 308 31.04 5.33 18.49
N PRO A 309 30.17 6.15 17.82
CA PRO A 309 29.01 6.75 18.45
C PRO A 309 28.13 5.71 19.15
N LYS A 310 27.75 5.98 20.41
CA LYS A 310 26.89 5.11 21.22
C LYS A 310 25.44 5.58 21.33
N VAL A 311 25.13 6.72 20.71
CA VAL A 311 23.80 7.33 20.67
C VAL A 311 23.41 7.63 19.24
N LEU A 312 22.11 7.59 18.95
CA LEU A 312 21.56 7.88 17.63
C LEU A 312 21.86 9.31 17.16
N PRO A 313 21.88 9.57 15.84
CA PRO A 313 21.91 10.94 15.33
C PRO A 313 20.69 11.73 15.85
N PRO A 314 20.83 13.05 16.10
CA PRO A 314 19.74 13.87 16.59
C PRO A 314 18.48 13.77 15.72
N GLY A 315 17.32 13.68 16.36
CA GLY A 315 16.01 13.62 15.70
C GLY A 315 15.55 12.22 15.29
N LEU A 316 16.42 11.21 15.29
CA LEU A 316 16.03 9.83 14.98
C LEU A 316 15.41 9.12 16.20
N PRO A 317 14.36 8.31 16.01
CA PRO A 317 13.67 7.62 17.10
C PRO A 317 14.49 6.44 17.63
N GLN A 318 14.48 6.23 18.95
CA GLN A 318 15.12 5.05 19.58
C GLN A 318 14.46 3.74 19.15
N GLN A 319 13.17 3.79 18.82
CA GLN A 319 12.39 2.66 18.35
C GLN A 319 11.22 3.18 17.52
N LEU A 320 11.01 2.59 16.35
CA LEU A 320 9.82 2.76 15.55
C LEU A 320 8.72 1.82 16.05
N ALA A 321 7.48 2.32 16.09
CA ALA A 321 6.30 1.55 16.46
C ALA A 321 5.21 1.76 15.41
N ALA A 322 5.09 0.83 14.45
CA ALA A 322 4.06 0.87 13.42
C ALA A 322 3.81 -0.52 12.83
N SER A 323 2.77 -0.62 11.99
CA SER A 323 2.42 -1.83 11.21
C SER A 323 3.56 -2.34 10.33
N PHE A 324 4.55 -1.50 10.01
CA PHE A 324 5.75 -1.89 9.26
C PHE A 324 6.78 -2.65 10.10
N VAL A 325 6.67 -2.67 11.43
CA VAL A 325 7.60 -3.40 12.31
C VAL A 325 7.10 -4.83 12.49
N TRP A 326 7.78 -5.77 11.84
CA TRP A 326 7.48 -7.20 11.94
C TRP A 326 8.75 -8.03 11.69
N ASP A 327 8.77 -9.23 12.26
CA ASP A 327 9.78 -10.25 11.98
C ASP A 327 9.22 -11.23 10.96
N GLY A 328 10.05 -11.70 10.03
CA GLY A 328 9.63 -12.67 9.03
C GLY A 328 9.07 -13.97 9.62
N LYS A 329 9.56 -14.40 10.79
CA LYS A 329 9.05 -15.58 11.51
C LYS A 329 7.59 -15.41 11.94
N ASP A 330 7.18 -14.19 12.27
CA ASP A 330 5.79 -13.88 12.64
C ASP A 330 4.84 -13.89 11.43
N ILE A 331 5.39 -13.74 10.22
CA ILE A 331 4.64 -13.66 8.96
C ILE A 331 4.59 -15.01 8.24
N GLN A 332 5.65 -15.83 8.31
CA GLN A 332 5.81 -17.07 7.55
C GLN A 332 4.66 -18.07 7.71
N GLY A 333 4.00 -18.09 8.88
CA GLY A 333 2.88 -18.98 9.19
C GLY A 333 1.49 -18.40 8.95
N ARG A 334 1.39 -17.17 8.41
CA ARG A 334 0.12 -16.48 8.16
C ARG A 334 -0.19 -16.49 6.66
N ASP A 335 -1.47 -16.42 6.33
CA ASP A 335 -2.00 -16.31 4.96
C ASP A 335 -2.74 -14.99 4.71
N ASP A 336 -2.83 -14.12 5.73
CA ASP A 336 -3.56 -12.85 5.70
C ASP A 336 -2.90 -11.74 4.84
N TRP A 337 -1.84 -12.09 4.11
CA TRP A 337 -1.18 -11.27 3.09
C TRP A 337 -1.35 -11.83 1.67
N VAL A 338 -2.04 -12.97 1.51
CA VAL A 338 -2.42 -13.54 0.22
C VAL A 338 -3.89 -13.25 -0.05
N VAL A 339 -4.16 -12.55 -1.14
CA VAL A 339 -5.50 -12.32 -1.67
C VAL A 339 -5.73 -13.28 -2.83
N VAL A 340 -6.59 -14.28 -2.63
CA VAL A 340 -6.90 -15.28 -3.65
C VAL A 340 -8.06 -14.80 -4.50
N LEU A 341 -7.85 -14.71 -5.82
CA LEU A 341 -8.88 -14.41 -6.79
C LEU A 341 -9.88 -15.57 -6.87
N SER A 342 -11.16 -15.24 -6.79
CA SER A 342 -12.26 -16.15 -7.10
C SER A 342 -12.48 -16.24 -8.61
N ASP A 343 -13.25 -17.24 -9.06
CA ASP A 343 -13.64 -17.36 -10.47
C ASP A 343 -14.35 -16.11 -10.99
N ARG A 344 -15.10 -15.40 -10.13
CA ARG A 344 -15.79 -14.15 -10.50
C ARG A 344 -14.81 -13.00 -10.69
N ASP A 345 -13.76 -12.93 -9.88
CA ASP A 345 -12.74 -11.89 -10.02
C ASP A 345 -11.96 -12.10 -11.32
N VAL A 346 -11.69 -13.37 -11.68
CA VAL A 346 -11.08 -13.72 -12.98
C VAL A 346 -12.00 -13.38 -14.15
N GLU A 347 -13.30 -13.67 -14.04
CA GLU A 347 -14.28 -13.31 -15.08
C GLU A 347 -14.37 -11.78 -15.27
N GLU A 348 -14.31 -11.01 -14.18
CA GLU A 348 -14.27 -9.54 -14.25
C GLU A 348 -12.99 -9.04 -14.94
N ILE A 349 -11.83 -9.65 -14.66
CA ILE A 349 -10.57 -9.36 -15.34
C ILE A 349 -10.66 -9.68 -16.84
N ASP A 350 -11.30 -10.80 -17.21
CA ASP A 350 -11.52 -11.19 -18.61
C ASP A 350 -12.41 -10.16 -19.34
N GLN A 351 -13.47 -9.69 -18.68
CA GLN A 351 -14.32 -8.64 -19.21
C GLN A 351 -13.50 -7.36 -19.44
N ALA A 352 -12.76 -6.89 -18.42
CA ALA A 352 -11.94 -5.67 -18.51
C ALA A 352 -10.87 -5.74 -19.62
N LEU A 353 -10.24 -6.90 -19.78
CA LEU A 353 -9.32 -7.18 -20.89
C LEU A 353 -10.01 -7.03 -22.24
N ASN A 354 -11.19 -7.65 -22.42
CA ASN A 354 -11.94 -7.56 -23.67
C ASN A 354 -12.37 -6.13 -23.99
N HIS A 355 -12.76 -5.36 -22.98
CA HIS A 355 -13.11 -3.95 -23.13
C HIS A 355 -11.93 -3.11 -23.57
N PHE A 356 -10.78 -3.25 -22.91
CA PHE A 356 -9.57 -2.52 -23.31
C PHE A 356 -9.19 -2.84 -24.77
N LYS A 357 -9.27 -4.12 -25.17
CA LYS A 357 -8.99 -4.56 -26.54
C LYS A 357 -10.06 -4.15 -27.56
N GLY A 358 -11.19 -3.61 -27.11
CA GLY A 358 -12.30 -3.24 -27.98
C GLY A 358 -13.01 -4.44 -28.63
N ASN A 359 -12.84 -5.64 -28.06
CA ASN A 359 -13.56 -6.83 -28.47
C ASN A 359 -14.99 -6.70 -27.94
N GLN A 360 -16.00 -6.73 -28.81
CA GLN A 360 -17.42 -6.56 -28.46
C GLN A 360 -17.91 -7.64 -27.48
N PHE A 361 -17.74 -7.39 -26.19
CA PHE A 361 -18.66 -7.81 -25.13
C PHE A 361 -18.94 -6.56 -24.31
N ALA A 362 -20.17 -6.08 -24.42
CA ALA A 362 -20.60 -4.83 -23.84
C ALA A 362 -20.41 -4.88 -22.31
N PHE A 363 -19.52 -4.06 -21.78
CA PHE A 363 -19.74 -3.56 -20.42
C PHE A 363 -21.10 -2.88 -20.40
N PRO A 364 -21.96 -3.13 -19.39
CA PRO A 364 -23.20 -2.38 -19.24
C PRO A 364 -22.88 -0.89 -19.27
N SER A 365 -23.55 -0.12 -20.14
CA SER A 365 -23.17 1.27 -20.43
C SER A 365 -23.20 2.20 -19.21
N GLN A 366 -23.76 1.75 -18.08
CA GLN A 366 -23.79 2.50 -16.83
C GLN A 366 -22.44 2.59 -16.10
N TYR A 367 -21.47 1.73 -16.42
CA TYR A 367 -20.12 1.75 -15.84
C TYR A 367 -19.07 2.39 -16.76
N CYS A 368 -19.45 2.72 -18.00
CA CYS A 368 -18.61 3.45 -18.94
C CYS A 368 -18.68 4.95 -18.62
N ILE A 369 -17.59 5.55 -18.13
CA ILE A 369 -17.42 7.01 -18.08
C ILE A 369 -16.94 7.50 -19.45
N THR A 370 -17.60 7.06 -20.53
CA THR A 370 -17.31 7.53 -21.89
C THR A 370 -18.60 7.98 -22.56
N ASP A 371 -18.48 9.10 -23.25
CA ASP A 371 -19.50 9.83 -23.98
C ASP A 371 -19.97 9.07 -25.23
N GLY A 372 -20.54 7.88 -25.06
CA GLY A 372 -21.31 7.19 -26.12
C GLY A 372 -20.55 6.81 -27.40
N SER A 373 -19.23 6.97 -27.47
CA SER A 373 -18.43 6.52 -28.62
C SER A 373 -17.93 5.09 -28.41
N SER A 374 -18.80 4.10 -28.61
CA SER A 374 -18.42 2.69 -28.73
C SER A 374 -17.76 2.44 -30.10
N SER A 375 -16.50 2.82 -30.22
CA SER A 375 -15.54 2.21 -31.15
C SER A 375 -14.53 1.43 -30.31
N ALA A 376 -14.02 0.29 -30.79
CA ALA A 376 -12.88 -0.39 -30.18
C ALA A 376 -11.85 0.66 -29.74
N LEU A 377 -11.46 0.67 -28.47
CA LEU A 377 -10.73 1.80 -27.87
C LEU A 377 -9.48 2.16 -28.69
N ASN A 378 -8.86 1.18 -29.38
CA ASN A 378 -7.67 1.36 -30.23
C ASN A 378 -6.61 2.23 -29.54
N LEU A 379 -6.53 2.08 -28.22
CA LEU A 379 -5.65 2.84 -27.37
C LEU A 379 -4.32 2.12 -27.27
N SER A 380 -3.27 2.90 -27.11
CA SER A 380 -1.96 2.34 -26.79
C SER A 380 -1.98 1.70 -25.38
N LEU A 381 -1.09 0.75 -25.12
CA LEU A 381 -0.95 0.13 -23.79
C LEU A 381 -0.69 1.16 -22.67
N GLY A 382 -0.13 2.33 -23.00
CA GLY A 382 0.07 3.43 -22.06
C GLY A 382 -1.21 4.04 -21.52
N HIS A 383 -2.34 3.87 -22.21
CA HIS A 383 -3.65 4.35 -21.76
C HIS A 383 -4.38 3.37 -20.84
N ILE A 384 -3.79 2.22 -20.51
CA ILE A 384 -4.36 1.30 -19.51
C ILE A 384 -4.41 2.02 -18.15
N ASN A 385 -5.62 2.18 -17.61
CA ASN A 385 -5.92 2.77 -16.32
C ASN A 385 -7.27 2.25 -15.80
N GLN A 386 -7.71 2.72 -14.63
CA GLN A 386 -8.94 2.27 -13.97
C GLN A 386 -10.22 2.51 -14.80
N THR A 387 -10.21 3.46 -15.74
CA THR A 387 -11.34 3.76 -16.63
C THR A 387 -11.33 2.88 -17.88
N THR A 388 -10.15 2.61 -18.45
CA THR A 388 -10.00 1.82 -19.69
C THR A 388 -9.83 0.32 -19.44
N PHE A 389 -9.60 -0.07 -18.18
CA PHE A 389 -9.61 -1.44 -17.68
C PHE A 389 -10.46 -1.49 -16.40
N PRO A 390 -11.80 -1.42 -16.50
CA PRO A 390 -12.65 -1.25 -15.33
C PRO A 390 -12.83 -2.55 -14.52
N LEU A 391 -12.64 -2.46 -13.21
CA LEU A 391 -12.87 -3.53 -12.23
C LEU A 391 -13.87 -3.10 -11.13
N PRO A 392 -15.16 -2.86 -11.46
CA PRO A 392 -16.15 -2.30 -10.52
C PRO A 392 -16.31 -3.05 -9.18
N ILE A 393 -16.05 -4.35 -9.13
CA ILE A 393 -16.14 -5.18 -7.93
C ILE A 393 -14.76 -5.30 -7.28
N LEU A 394 -13.76 -5.80 -8.04
CA LEU A 394 -12.41 -6.05 -7.52
C LEU A 394 -11.65 -4.78 -7.10
N HIS A 395 -12.01 -3.60 -7.64
CA HIS A 395 -11.37 -2.33 -7.30
C HIS A 395 -11.33 -2.05 -5.79
N ASN A 396 -12.43 -2.25 -5.07
CA ASN A 396 -12.49 -1.93 -3.64
C ASN A 396 -11.49 -2.77 -2.83
N LEU A 397 -11.36 -4.06 -3.18
CA LEU A 397 -10.40 -4.96 -2.57
C LEU A 397 -8.95 -4.52 -2.87
N LEU A 398 -8.67 -4.16 -4.13
CA LEU A 398 -7.34 -3.67 -4.53
C LEU A 398 -6.97 -2.33 -3.88
N ARG A 399 -7.93 -1.43 -3.69
CA ARG A 399 -7.74 -0.17 -2.93
C ARG A 399 -7.47 -0.43 -1.45
N GLU A 400 -8.19 -1.38 -0.83
CA GLU A 400 -7.89 -1.81 0.54
C GLU A 400 -6.46 -2.32 0.65
N GLN A 401 -6.01 -3.13 -0.32
CA GLN A 401 -4.63 -3.62 -0.31
C GLN A 401 -3.60 -2.53 -0.59
N SER A 402 -3.89 -1.54 -1.47
CA SER A 402 -3.02 -0.37 -1.61
C SER A 402 -2.87 0.37 -0.28
N ARG A 403 -3.97 0.55 0.46
CA ARG A 403 -3.93 1.13 1.81
C ARG A 403 -3.04 0.30 2.75
N ASN A 404 -3.12 -1.03 2.70
CA ASN A 404 -2.25 -1.92 3.49
C ASN A 404 -0.77 -1.84 3.10
N ILE A 405 -0.43 -1.54 1.84
CA ILE A 405 0.94 -1.26 1.39
C ILE A 405 1.46 0.04 2.02
N HIS A 406 0.65 1.08 2.10
CA HIS A 406 1.09 2.42 2.53
C HIS A 406 1.01 2.66 4.04
N PHE A 407 0.11 1.96 4.74
CA PHE A 407 -0.17 2.18 6.17
C PHE A 407 -0.19 0.88 7.00
N GLY A 408 -0.19 -0.28 6.34
CA GLY A 408 -0.22 -1.59 6.96
C GLY A 408 1.17 -2.26 6.97
N ARG A 409 1.23 -3.55 6.65
CA ARG A 409 2.46 -4.34 6.70
C ARG A 409 3.46 -3.99 5.60
N GLY A 410 3.01 -3.34 4.53
CA GLY A 410 3.86 -2.94 3.41
C GLY A 410 3.91 -3.89 2.22
N PHE A 411 3.16 -5.00 2.21
CA PHE A 411 3.10 -5.87 1.03
C PHE A 411 1.85 -6.76 1.03
N PHE A 412 1.51 -7.30 -0.13
CA PHE A 412 0.56 -8.40 -0.31
C PHE A 412 0.86 -9.17 -1.60
N VAL A 413 0.25 -10.35 -1.75
CA VAL A 413 0.27 -11.16 -2.98
C VAL A 413 -1.16 -11.36 -3.48
N LEU A 414 -1.44 -10.95 -4.71
CA LEU A 414 -2.65 -11.32 -5.43
C LEU A 414 -2.41 -12.65 -6.14
N ARG A 415 -3.21 -13.67 -5.84
CA ARG A 415 -3.02 -15.03 -6.31
C ARG A 415 -4.12 -15.46 -7.26
N GLY A 416 -3.73 -16.14 -8.34
CA GLY A 416 -4.65 -16.88 -9.20
C GLY A 416 -4.91 -16.29 -10.57
N ILE A 417 -4.07 -15.38 -11.09
CA ILE A 417 -4.19 -14.96 -12.49
C ILE A 417 -3.91 -16.16 -13.41
N PRO A 418 -4.83 -16.56 -14.30
CA PRO A 418 -4.67 -17.75 -15.13
C PRO A 418 -3.76 -17.48 -16.36
N VAL A 419 -2.46 -17.28 -16.12
CA VAL A 419 -1.46 -16.87 -17.12
C VAL A 419 -1.55 -17.65 -18.44
N ASP A 420 -1.75 -18.97 -18.38
CA ASP A 420 -1.78 -19.87 -19.54
C ASP A 420 -3.02 -19.70 -20.43
N LYS A 421 -4.08 -19.04 -19.94
CA LYS A 421 -5.26 -18.68 -20.75
C LYS A 421 -5.01 -17.44 -21.61
N TYR A 422 -4.03 -16.62 -21.24
CA TYR A 422 -3.78 -15.33 -21.87
C TYR A 422 -2.62 -15.41 -22.85
N SER A 423 -2.70 -14.66 -23.95
CA SER A 423 -1.51 -14.38 -24.74
C SER A 423 -0.49 -13.57 -23.92
N ARG A 424 0.72 -13.42 -24.45
CA ARG A 424 1.78 -12.63 -23.80
C ARG A 424 1.38 -11.16 -23.64
N GLU A 425 0.78 -10.59 -24.67
CA GLU A 425 0.26 -9.22 -24.64
C GLU A 425 -0.92 -9.11 -23.66
N ASP A 426 -1.84 -10.08 -23.66
CA ASP A 426 -2.96 -10.11 -22.71
C ASP A 426 -2.47 -10.15 -21.25
N ASN A 427 -1.44 -10.95 -20.96
CA ASN A 427 -0.82 -10.98 -19.62
C ASN A 427 -0.25 -9.61 -19.22
N ILE A 428 0.34 -8.86 -20.16
CA ILE A 428 0.82 -7.49 -19.91
C ILE A 428 -0.36 -6.54 -19.67
N ILE A 429 -1.44 -6.64 -20.45
CA ILE A 429 -2.64 -5.80 -20.29
C ILE A 429 -3.28 -6.08 -18.94
N VAL A 430 -3.54 -7.35 -18.60
CA VAL A 430 -4.12 -7.78 -17.32
C VAL A 430 -3.28 -7.30 -16.15
N TYR A 431 -1.96 -7.54 -16.19
CA TYR A 431 -1.07 -7.10 -15.13
C TYR A 431 -1.09 -5.58 -14.95
N THR A 432 -1.05 -4.83 -16.05
CA THR A 432 -1.06 -3.37 -16.02
C THR A 432 -2.41 -2.81 -15.54
N GLY A 433 -3.51 -3.41 -16.00
CA GLY A 433 -4.88 -3.04 -15.65
C GLY A 433 -5.18 -3.26 -14.18
N VAL A 434 -4.98 -4.49 -13.69
CA VAL A 434 -5.13 -4.84 -12.27
C VAL A 434 -4.25 -3.96 -11.38
N SER A 435 -2.98 -3.77 -11.75
CA SER A 435 -2.07 -2.93 -10.99
C SER A 435 -2.49 -1.46 -10.93
N SER A 436 -3.22 -0.96 -11.94
CA SER A 436 -3.71 0.43 -11.95
C SER A 436 -4.74 0.73 -10.86
N HIS A 437 -5.44 -0.30 -10.36
CA HIS A 437 -6.33 -0.18 -9.19
C HIS A 437 -5.57 -0.26 -7.86
N VAL A 438 -4.34 -0.77 -7.85
CA VAL A 438 -3.45 -0.70 -6.67
C VAL A 438 -2.74 0.66 -6.63
N ALA A 439 -2.20 1.11 -7.76
CA ALA A 439 -1.53 2.39 -7.88
C ALA A 439 -1.64 2.91 -9.32
N ASP A 440 -2.06 4.15 -9.48
CA ASP A 440 -2.46 4.76 -10.75
C ASP A 440 -1.27 5.18 -11.63
N LEU A 441 -0.12 5.50 -11.03
CA LEU A 441 1.06 5.94 -11.76
C LEU A 441 2.07 4.81 -11.96
N ARG A 442 2.62 4.72 -13.17
CA ARG A 442 3.75 3.84 -13.52
C ARG A 442 5.04 4.66 -13.60
N GLY A 443 6.15 4.04 -13.22
CA GLY A 443 7.48 4.66 -13.23
C GLY A 443 8.33 4.21 -14.41
N ARG A 444 9.17 5.12 -14.92
CA ARG A 444 10.21 4.80 -15.90
C ARG A 444 11.23 3.84 -15.30
N GLN A 445 11.55 2.78 -16.02
CA GLN A 445 12.53 1.77 -15.58
C GLN A 445 13.87 1.88 -16.31
N GLU A 446 14.08 3.02 -16.97
CA GLU A 446 15.32 3.45 -17.61
C GLU A 446 15.42 4.98 -17.52
N LYS A 447 16.58 5.54 -17.86
CA LYS A 447 16.73 7.01 -17.92
C LYS A 447 15.92 7.54 -19.10
N ARG A 448 15.22 8.66 -18.92
CA ARG A 448 14.48 9.32 -19.99
C ARG A 448 15.44 9.70 -21.11
N ASN A 449 15.22 9.17 -22.31
CA ASN A 449 15.87 9.63 -23.53
C ASN A 449 14.87 10.51 -24.29
N ALA A 450 15.04 11.83 -24.21
CA ALA A 450 14.15 12.78 -24.88
C ALA A 450 14.14 12.62 -26.41
N ALA A 451 15.16 12.00 -27.00
CA ALA A 451 15.24 11.77 -28.44
C ALA A 451 14.45 10.54 -28.92
N GLU A 452 14.16 9.57 -28.05
CA GLU A 452 13.47 8.33 -28.43
C GLU A 452 11.93 8.45 -28.35
N GLY A 453 11.41 9.49 -27.68
CA GLY A 453 9.97 9.77 -27.55
C GLY A 453 9.17 8.73 -26.74
N GLN A 454 9.76 7.58 -26.42
CA GLN A 454 9.18 6.52 -25.60
C GLN A 454 10.14 6.11 -24.49
N THR A 455 9.60 5.51 -23.43
CA THR A 455 10.35 5.02 -22.28
C THR A 455 9.71 3.76 -21.71
N VAL A 456 10.54 2.79 -21.35
CA VAL A 456 10.09 1.51 -20.86
C VAL A 456 9.59 1.63 -19.42
N VAL A 457 8.32 1.27 -19.19
CA VAL A 457 7.68 1.24 -17.87
C VAL A 457 7.46 -0.15 -17.32
N LEU A 458 7.61 -1.20 -18.14
CA LEU A 458 7.50 -2.60 -17.75
C LEU A 458 8.80 -3.36 -18.06
N SER A 459 9.30 -4.13 -17.09
CA SER A 459 10.55 -4.91 -17.24
C SER A 459 10.30 -6.39 -17.21
N HIS A 460 11.08 -7.13 -18.00
CA HIS A 460 11.21 -8.57 -17.84
C HIS A 460 12.32 -8.88 -16.84
N ILE A 461 12.02 -9.72 -15.84
CA ILE A 461 12.96 -10.24 -14.86
C ILE A 461 13.12 -11.74 -15.17
N LYS A 462 14.18 -12.05 -15.94
CA LYS A 462 14.45 -13.36 -16.51
C LYS A 462 15.95 -13.57 -16.60
N ASP A 463 16.40 -14.82 -16.51
CA ASP A 463 17.79 -15.15 -16.83
C ASP A 463 18.04 -14.99 -18.34
N LEU A 464 18.90 -14.03 -18.69
CA LEU A 464 19.28 -13.68 -20.05
C LEU A 464 20.69 -14.18 -20.40
N THR A 465 21.37 -14.87 -19.48
CA THR A 465 22.70 -15.43 -19.74
C THR A 465 22.75 -16.50 -20.85
N PRO A 466 21.65 -17.19 -21.24
CA PRO A 466 21.65 -18.02 -22.43
C PRO A 466 21.67 -17.23 -23.76
N THR A 467 21.23 -15.97 -23.74
CA THR A 467 21.08 -15.13 -24.94
C THR A 467 22.19 -14.08 -25.06
N TYR A 468 22.72 -13.63 -23.93
CA TYR A 468 23.73 -12.57 -23.84
C TYR A 468 24.93 -13.04 -23.01
N SER A 469 26.13 -12.56 -23.34
CA SER A 469 27.33 -12.88 -22.56
C SER A 469 27.23 -12.24 -21.17
N ARG A 470 27.81 -12.89 -20.14
CA ARG A 470 27.73 -12.39 -18.75
C ARG A 470 28.39 -11.01 -18.58
N GLU A 471 29.37 -10.69 -19.43
CA GLU A 471 30.09 -9.41 -19.46
C GLU A 471 29.23 -8.27 -20.00
N SER A 472 28.14 -8.56 -20.71
CA SER A 472 27.20 -7.56 -21.19
C SER A 472 26.10 -7.23 -20.17
N ILE A 473 25.91 -8.09 -19.16
CA ILE A 473 24.85 -7.99 -18.16
C ILE A 473 25.36 -7.27 -16.90
N GLY A 474 24.84 -6.07 -16.65
CA GLY A 474 25.19 -5.26 -15.48
C GLY A 474 24.25 -5.40 -14.27
N GLY A 475 23.19 -6.21 -14.37
CA GLY A 475 22.16 -6.33 -13.34
C GLY A 475 21.82 -7.77 -12.97
N PRO A 476 21.73 -8.12 -11.67
CA PRO A 476 21.42 -9.48 -11.21
C PRO A 476 20.02 -9.96 -11.66
N ALA A 477 19.08 -9.02 -11.83
CA ALA A 477 17.71 -9.28 -12.29
C ALA A 477 17.63 -9.95 -13.68
N ALA A 478 18.69 -9.84 -14.48
CA ALA A 478 18.80 -10.45 -15.81
C ALA A 478 19.62 -11.75 -15.80
N THR A 479 19.85 -12.35 -14.62
CA THR A 479 20.68 -13.56 -14.44
C THR A 479 20.00 -14.57 -13.52
N ASN A 480 20.55 -15.78 -13.46
CA ASN A 480 20.16 -16.83 -12.53
C ASN A 480 20.81 -16.76 -11.12
N ASP A 481 21.68 -15.77 -10.89
CA ASP A 481 22.42 -15.59 -9.65
C ASP A 481 21.52 -15.12 -8.47
N LYS A 482 21.96 -15.26 -7.22
CA LYS A 482 21.26 -14.68 -6.06
C LYS A 482 21.18 -13.16 -6.23
N GLN A 483 20.00 -12.59 -6.01
CA GLN A 483 19.81 -11.15 -5.90
C GLN A 483 19.68 -10.77 -4.43
N VAL A 484 20.73 -10.15 -3.89
CA VAL A 484 20.85 -9.81 -2.47
C VAL A 484 19.78 -8.80 -2.03
N PHE A 485 19.52 -8.71 -0.72
CA PHE A 485 18.60 -7.70 -0.17
C PHE A 485 18.94 -6.29 -0.70
N HIS A 486 17.90 -5.62 -1.19
CA HIS A 486 17.97 -4.29 -1.77
C HIS A 486 16.58 -3.64 -1.75
N THR A 487 16.54 -2.37 -2.12
CA THR A 487 15.36 -1.68 -2.61
C THR A 487 15.61 -1.26 -4.06
N ASP A 488 14.59 -1.29 -4.90
CA ASP A 488 14.65 -0.72 -6.24
C ASP A 488 14.52 0.81 -6.18
N SER A 489 14.38 1.48 -7.34
CA SER A 489 13.87 2.84 -7.36
C SER A 489 12.33 2.84 -7.40
N GLY A 490 11.70 3.90 -6.90
CA GLY A 490 10.23 4.04 -6.88
C GLY A 490 9.59 3.65 -5.55
N ASP A 491 8.28 3.89 -5.43
CA ASP A 491 7.53 3.70 -4.18
C ASP A 491 7.07 2.27 -3.97
N ILE A 492 6.53 1.67 -5.03
CA ILE A 492 6.01 0.30 -5.00
C ILE A 492 6.71 -0.50 -6.09
N VAL A 493 7.21 -1.67 -5.71
CA VAL A 493 7.67 -2.68 -6.67
C VAL A 493 6.57 -3.72 -6.79
N SER A 494 6.13 -3.96 -8.02
CA SER A 494 5.25 -5.07 -8.32
C SER A 494 5.96 -6.10 -9.21
N LEU A 495 5.74 -7.38 -8.92
CA LEU A 495 6.27 -8.51 -9.70
C LEU A 495 5.11 -9.44 -10.06
N PHE A 496 4.97 -9.78 -11.33
CA PHE A 496 3.98 -10.74 -11.83
C PHE A 496 4.66 -12.00 -12.35
N CYS A 497 4.30 -13.15 -11.80
CA CYS A 497 4.90 -14.44 -12.14
C CYS A 497 4.25 -15.10 -13.34
N LEU A 498 4.93 -15.03 -14.50
CA LEU A 498 4.52 -15.76 -15.70
C LEU A 498 4.95 -17.23 -15.63
N GLU A 499 6.13 -17.51 -15.06
CA GLU A 499 6.58 -18.86 -14.78
C GLU A 499 7.65 -18.86 -13.66
N SER A 500 7.64 -19.94 -12.89
CA SER A 500 8.59 -20.25 -11.82
C SER A 500 9.89 -20.88 -12.35
N ALA A 501 10.96 -20.79 -11.56
CA ALA A 501 12.15 -21.60 -11.80
C ALA A 501 11.84 -23.10 -11.59
N ALA A 502 12.71 -23.98 -12.11
CA ALA A 502 12.62 -25.40 -11.78
C ALA A 502 13.03 -25.68 -10.33
N VAL A 503 14.09 -25.00 -9.86
CA VAL A 503 14.62 -25.09 -8.49
C VAL A 503 15.07 -23.70 -8.03
N GLY A 504 14.79 -23.35 -6.77
CA GLY A 504 15.22 -22.10 -6.16
C GLY A 504 14.44 -20.87 -6.65
N GLY A 505 15.05 -19.68 -6.52
CA GLY A 505 14.44 -18.43 -6.98
C GLY A 505 13.34 -17.87 -6.09
N GLU A 506 13.26 -18.37 -4.85
CA GLU A 506 12.35 -17.92 -3.79
C GLU A 506 12.50 -16.42 -3.56
N SER A 507 11.37 -15.70 -3.56
CA SER A 507 11.32 -14.27 -3.20
C SER A 507 11.34 -14.13 -1.69
N GLN A 508 12.11 -13.18 -1.17
CA GLN A 508 12.23 -12.89 0.26
C GLN A 508 11.92 -11.42 0.53
N LEU A 509 11.25 -11.15 1.65
CA LEU A 509 10.94 -9.80 2.12
C LEU A 509 11.39 -9.61 3.57
N ALA A 510 11.93 -8.43 3.90
CA ALA A 510 12.29 -8.08 5.27
C ALA A 510 11.88 -6.64 5.60
N SER A 511 11.36 -6.43 6.81
CA SER A 511 10.98 -5.10 7.29
C SER A 511 12.22 -4.23 7.52
N ILE A 512 12.29 -3.10 6.81
CA ILE A 512 13.33 -2.08 7.02
C ILE A 512 13.23 -1.50 8.42
N TRP A 513 12.01 -1.32 8.93
CA TRP A 513 11.76 -0.73 10.24
C TRP A 513 12.20 -1.66 11.38
N ASN A 514 12.03 -2.98 11.20
CA ASN A 514 12.56 -3.96 12.15
C ASN A 514 14.11 -3.96 12.15
N VAL A 515 14.72 -3.99 10.96
CA VAL A 515 16.19 -3.89 10.82
C VAL A 515 16.72 -2.60 11.45
N TYR A 516 16.03 -1.47 11.23
CA TYR A 516 16.35 -0.21 11.87
C TYR A 516 16.31 -0.29 13.39
N ASN A 517 15.26 -0.86 13.98
CA ASN A 517 15.15 -0.99 15.44
C ASN A 517 16.30 -1.81 16.04
N ILE A 518 16.73 -2.86 15.35
CA ILE A 518 17.87 -3.69 15.77
C ILE A 518 19.17 -2.87 15.71
N LEU A 519 19.41 -2.15 14.62
CA LEU A 519 20.58 -1.29 14.46
C LEU A 519 20.57 -0.12 15.45
N ALA A 520 19.43 0.53 15.66
CA ALA A 520 19.30 1.64 16.58
C ALA A 520 19.66 1.24 18.01
N LYS A 521 19.24 0.04 18.43
CA LYS A 521 19.53 -0.53 19.75
C LYS A 521 20.99 -0.97 19.90
N ASN A 522 21.53 -1.66 18.89
CA ASN A 522 22.80 -2.40 19.06
C ASN A 522 24.00 -1.71 18.41
N ARG A 523 23.78 -0.94 17.33
CA ARG A 523 24.80 -0.33 16.46
C ARG A 523 24.39 1.07 15.98
N PRO A 524 24.17 2.03 16.90
CA PRO A 524 23.82 3.40 16.53
C PRO A 524 24.87 4.07 15.64
N ASP A 525 26.14 3.66 15.71
CA ASP A 525 27.22 4.08 14.80
C ASP A 525 26.93 3.74 13.32
N LEU A 526 26.26 2.61 13.05
CA LEU A 526 25.83 2.27 11.70
C LEU A 526 24.66 3.13 11.24
N ILE A 527 23.78 3.57 12.16
CA ILE A 527 22.73 4.54 11.82
C ILE A 527 23.34 5.88 11.40
N HIS A 528 24.35 6.39 12.13
CA HIS A 528 25.12 7.57 11.69
C HIS A 528 25.67 7.39 10.27
N THR A 529 26.26 6.23 10.01
CA THR A 529 26.82 5.88 8.69
C THR A 529 25.74 5.86 7.58
N LEU A 530 24.57 5.29 7.85
CA LEU A 530 23.46 5.22 6.89
C LEU A 530 22.82 6.59 6.60
N THR A 531 22.90 7.53 7.54
CA THR A 531 22.43 8.92 7.38
C THR A 531 23.47 9.88 6.81
N ALA A 532 24.73 9.46 6.68
CA ALA A 532 25.79 10.24 6.00
C ALA A 532 25.70 10.10 4.48
N ASP A 533 26.42 10.92 3.72
CA ASP A 533 26.45 10.82 2.25
C ASP A 533 27.25 9.60 1.77
N TRP A 534 26.73 8.92 0.74
CA TRP A 534 27.35 7.78 0.07
C TRP A 534 27.67 8.09 -1.39
N VAL A 535 28.77 7.52 -1.88
CA VAL A 535 29.21 7.65 -3.29
C VAL A 535 28.57 6.57 -4.14
N LEU A 536 27.40 6.87 -4.70
CA LEU A 536 26.67 5.97 -5.60
C LEU A 536 27.24 6.07 -7.01
N ASP A 537 27.72 4.95 -7.53
CA ASP A 537 28.34 4.87 -8.85
C ASP A 537 27.37 5.23 -9.99
N GLY A 538 27.82 6.07 -10.91
CA GLY A 538 27.16 6.37 -12.17
C GLY A 538 27.45 5.36 -13.28
N PHE A 539 28.31 4.37 -13.00
CA PHE A 539 28.77 3.29 -13.87
C PHE A 539 29.35 3.80 -15.19
N GLY A 540 30.39 4.62 -15.10
CA GLY A 540 31.08 5.19 -16.26
C GLY A 540 30.33 6.30 -16.98
N ASN A 541 29.30 6.89 -16.36
CA ASN A 541 28.63 8.06 -16.90
C ASN A 541 29.58 9.29 -16.87
N PRO A 542 29.92 9.89 -18.02
CA PRO A 542 30.92 10.95 -18.07
C PRO A 542 30.44 12.29 -17.50
N VAL A 543 29.12 12.51 -17.45
CA VAL A 543 28.51 13.77 -16.96
C VAL A 543 28.27 13.71 -15.45
N THR A 544 27.87 12.54 -14.96
CA THR A 544 27.57 12.30 -13.54
C THR A 544 28.23 10.99 -13.13
N PRO A 545 29.56 10.98 -12.91
CA PRO A 545 30.32 9.76 -12.61
C PRO A 545 29.88 9.11 -11.29
N TYR A 546 29.39 9.91 -10.34
CA TYR A 546 28.73 9.44 -9.14
C TYR A 546 27.73 10.48 -8.62
N THR A 547 26.89 10.07 -7.69
CA THR A 547 26.00 10.94 -6.92
C THR A 547 26.22 10.75 -5.43
N LEU A 548 25.93 11.79 -4.64
CA LEU A 548 26.00 11.77 -3.18
C LEU A 548 24.61 11.84 -2.57
N ARG A 549 24.30 10.89 -1.70
CA ARG A 549 23.12 10.95 -0.82
C ARG A 549 23.21 9.93 0.32
N PRO A 550 22.45 10.13 1.41
CA PRO A 550 22.26 9.08 2.40
C PRO A 550 21.43 7.92 1.87
N LEU A 551 21.54 6.79 2.55
CA LEU A 551 20.74 5.59 2.28
C LEU A 551 19.49 5.56 3.15
N LEU A 552 19.58 6.08 4.37
CA LEU A 552 18.46 6.17 5.31
C LEU A 552 17.94 7.61 5.37
N HIS A 553 16.63 7.75 5.23
CA HIS A 553 15.90 9.01 5.34
C HIS A 553 14.81 8.86 6.40
N TYR A 554 14.82 9.76 7.39
CA TYR A 554 13.80 9.83 8.41
C TYR A 554 12.96 11.10 8.24
N GLN A 555 11.64 10.95 8.28
CA GLN A 555 10.68 12.04 8.25
C GLN A 555 9.79 11.93 9.50
N PRO A 556 9.86 12.89 10.43
CA PRO A 556 9.02 12.87 11.63
C PRO A 556 7.55 13.09 11.27
N THR A 557 6.65 12.76 12.20
CA THR A 557 5.22 13.06 12.06
C THR A 557 4.99 14.57 11.89
N THR A 558 4.17 14.95 10.92
CA THR A 558 3.65 16.30 10.72
C THR A 558 2.12 16.31 10.84
N ALA A 559 1.48 17.46 10.67
CA ALA A 559 0.01 17.53 10.66
C ALA A 559 -0.59 16.81 9.43
N GLU A 560 0.18 16.69 8.36
CA GLU A 560 -0.24 16.17 7.05
C GLU A 560 0.18 14.70 6.82
N ALA A 561 1.23 14.23 7.49
CA ALA A 561 1.79 12.90 7.27
C ALA A 561 2.28 12.24 8.57
N PRO A 562 2.08 10.92 8.75
CA PRO A 562 2.65 10.20 9.88
C PRO A 562 4.16 9.98 9.69
N GLU A 563 4.84 9.59 10.76
CA GLU A 563 6.27 9.20 10.76
C GLU A 563 6.60 8.23 9.61
N ARG A 564 7.73 8.48 8.92
CA ARG A 564 8.28 7.61 7.87
C ARG A 564 9.78 7.39 8.07
N LEU A 565 10.18 6.12 8.06
CA LEU A 565 11.56 5.71 7.84
C LEU A 565 11.68 5.04 6.47
N ILE A 566 12.59 5.55 5.65
CA ILE A 566 12.82 5.10 4.29
C ILE A 566 14.28 4.69 4.18
N VAL A 567 14.55 3.51 3.62
CA VAL A 567 15.90 3.15 3.17
C VAL A 567 15.87 2.89 1.68
N GLN A 568 16.71 3.61 0.93
CA GLN A 568 16.90 3.39 -0.49
C GLN A 568 18.35 2.98 -0.72
N TYR A 569 18.57 1.69 -0.99
CA TYR A 569 19.89 1.15 -1.29
C TYR A 569 19.85 -0.03 -2.26
N ALA A 570 20.91 -0.15 -3.07
CA ALA A 570 21.23 -1.40 -3.76
C ALA A 570 22.75 -1.59 -3.76
N ARG A 571 23.22 -2.73 -3.25
CA ARG A 571 24.64 -3.03 -3.04
C ARG A 571 25.51 -2.82 -4.28
N ARG A 572 24.98 -3.11 -5.48
CA ARG A 572 25.71 -2.95 -6.75
C ARG A 572 26.30 -1.56 -6.94
N TYR A 573 25.66 -0.51 -6.42
CA TYR A 573 26.18 0.87 -6.53
C TYR A 573 27.48 1.09 -5.77
N PHE A 574 27.92 0.12 -4.95
CA PHE A 574 29.09 0.17 -4.08
C PHE A 574 30.12 -0.93 -4.38
N THR A 575 29.74 -1.92 -5.17
CA THR A 575 30.57 -3.11 -5.47
C THR A 575 30.68 -3.42 -6.96
N GLY A 576 29.75 -2.92 -7.78
CA GLY A 576 29.51 -3.43 -9.12
C GLY A 576 28.80 -4.79 -9.12
N PHE A 577 28.53 -5.32 -10.32
CA PHE A 577 28.03 -6.67 -10.56
C PHE A 577 28.36 -7.14 -11.98
N SER A 578 28.94 -8.34 -12.11
CA SER A 578 29.24 -9.00 -13.40
C SER A 578 29.87 -8.04 -14.43
N GLY A 579 29.18 -7.81 -15.55
CA GLY A 579 29.65 -6.94 -16.65
C GLY A 579 29.76 -5.46 -16.31
N GLN A 580 29.26 -5.04 -15.15
CA GLN A 580 29.27 -3.66 -14.69
C GLN A 580 30.01 -3.54 -13.35
N PRO A 581 31.36 -3.62 -13.36
CA PRO A 581 32.16 -3.40 -12.16
C PRO A 581 32.00 -1.96 -11.65
N ARG A 582 32.31 -1.73 -10.37
CA ARG A 582 32.39 -0.38 -9.82
C ARG A 582 33.49 0.40 -10.56
N SER A 583 33.20 1.65 -10.90
CA SER A 583 34.15 2.63 -11.43
C SER A 583 35.35 2.77 -10.50
N ALA A 584 36.56 2.68 -11.05
CA ALA A 584 37.80 2.76 -10.27
C ALA A 584 38.26 4.20 -9.99
N ASP A 585 37.71 5.16 -10.72
CA ASP A 585 38.05 6.58 -10.73
C ASP A 585 37.13 7.46 -9.87
N ILE A 586 36.24 6.85 -9.09
CA ILE A 586 35.37 7.54 -8.13
C ILE A 586 35.86 7.30 -6.69
N PRO A 587 35.50 8.17 -5.71
CA PRO A 587 35.93 7.97 -4.34
C PRO A 587 35.47 6.60 -3.77
N PRO A 588 36.33 5.89 -3.03
CA PRO A 588 35.97 4.63 -2.41
C PRO A 588 34.97 4.84 -1.27
N ILE A 589 34.22 3.79 -0.94
CA ILE A 589 33.43 3.78 0.31
C ILE A 589 34.36 3.60 1.52
N THR A 590 33.87 3.89 2.73
CA THR A 590 34.62 3.62 3.98
C THR A 590 34.40 2.20 4.47
N GLU A 591 35.23 1.73 5.41
CA GLU A 591 35.00 0.47 6.13
C GLU A 591 33.69 0.50 6.92
N ALA A 592 33.30 1.65 7.47
CA ALA A 592 32.01 1.80 8.14
C ALA A 592 30.84 1.59 7.17
N GLN A 593 30.96 2.13 5.97
CA GLN A 593 29.98 1.95 4.89
C GLN A 593 29.93 0.49 4.42
N ALA A 594 31.09 -0.17 4.24
CA ALA A 594 31.13 -1.59 3.92
C ALA A 594 30.44 -2.45 4.99
N GLU A 595 30.71 -2.18 6.27
CA GLU A 595 30.04 -2.86 7.39
C GLU A 595 28.52 -2.60 7.41
N ALA A 596 28.09 -1.37 7.16
CA ALA A 596 26.66 -1.04 7.14
C ALA A 596 25.91 -1.77 6.01
N LEU A 597 26.54 -1.95 4.83
CA LEU A 597 25.95 -2.75 3.73
C LEU A 597 25.76 -4.21 4.13
N ASP A 598 26.75 -4.81 4.80
CA ASP A 598 26.68 -6.19 5.27
C ASP A 598 25.66 -6.34 6.41
N ALA A 599 25.61 -5.40 7.35
CA ALA A 599 24.63 -5.39 8.42
C ALA A 599 23.19 -5.34 7.89
N LEU A 600 22.89 -4.44 6.92
CA LEU A 600 21.57 -4.40 6.27
C LEU A 600 21.21 -5.72 5.59
N HIS A 601 22.18 -6.38 4.96
CA HIS A 601 21.96 -7.64 4.27
C HIS A 601 21.68 -8.79 5.25
N PHE A 602 22.58 -9.03 6.21
CA PHE A 602 22.46 -10.17 7.11
C PHE A 602 21.28 -10.04 8.07
N LEU A 603 20.97 -8.82 8.54
CA LEU A 603 19.73 -8.60 9.29
C LEU A 603 18.49 -8.76 8.41
N GLY A 604 18.55 -8.33 7.15
CA GLY A 604 17.49 -8.60 6.18
C GLY A 604 17.24 -10.10 6.03
N GLU A 605 18.29 -10.88 5.86
CA GLU A 605 18.23 -12.34 5.70
C GLU A 605 17.68 -13.03 6.95
N GLU A 606 18.23 -12.71 8.14
CA GLU A 606 17.83 -13.30 9.43
C GLU A 606 16.34 -13.08 9.75
N HIS A 607 15.82 -11.88 9.43
CA HIS A 607 14.46 -11.46 9.76
C HIS A 607 13.51 -11.49 8.56
N SER A 608 13.88 -12.18 7.47
CA SER A 608 13.07 -12.26 6.27
C SER A 608 11.92 -13.27 6.36
N VAL A 609 10.85 -13.00 5.62
CA VAL A 609 9.84 -13.99 5.25
C VAL A 609 10.11 -14.47 3.83
N ARG A 610 9.96 -15.78 3.61
CA ARG A 610 10.02 -16.39 2.28
C ARG A 610 8.62 -16.53 1.71
N LEU A 611 8.43 -16.04 0.50
CA LEU A 611 7.15 -16.13 -0.19
C LEU A 611 7.16 -17.35 -1.11
N ASP A 612 6.15 -18.20 -0.97
CA ASP A 612 5.82 -19.23 -1.96
C ASP A 612 5.16 -18.55 -3.17
N PHE A 613 5.99 -18.02 -4.07
CA PHE A 613 5.55 -17.22 -5.21
C PHE A 613 5.26 -18.12 -6.42
N GLN A 614 3.99 -18.25 -6.76
CA GLN A 614 3.49 -19.22 -7.74
C GLN A 614 3.24 -18.56 -9.10
N LYS A 615 3.15 -19.38 -10.15
CA LYS A 615 2.68 -18.91 -11.46
C LYS A 615 1.29 -18.28 -11.33
N GLY A 616 1.13 -17.08 -11.88
CA GLY A 616 -0.11 -16.30 -11.75
C GLY A 616 -0.17 -15.40 -10.52
N ASP A 617 0.80 -15.46 -9.61
CA ASP A 617 0.86 -14.53 -8.48
C ASP A 617 1.40 -13.16 -8.92
N ILE A 618 0.81 -12.09 -8.39
CA ILE A 618 1.33 -10.73 -8.44
C ILE A 618 1.69 -10.29 -7.03
N GLN A 619 2.97 -10.04 -6.79
CA GLN A 619 3.47 -9.47 -5.54
C GLN A 619 3.47 -7.94 -5.65
N TYR A 620 3.03 -7.25 -4.60
CA TYR A 620 3.16 -5.80 -4.46
C TYR A 620 3.86 -5.46 -3.14
N VAL A 621 4.88 -4.61 -3.19
CA VAL A 621 5.73 -4.28 -2.04
C VAL A 621 5.95 -2.77 -1.96
N ASN A 622 5.79 -2.21 -0.77
CA ASN A 622 6.25 -0.87 -0.43
C ASN A 622 7.79 -0.87 -0.39
N ASN A 623 8.37 -0.45 -1.51
CA ASN A 623 9.81 -0.46 -1.75
C ASN A 623 10.58 0.53 -0.87
N LEU A 624 9.88 1.45 -0.19
CA LEU A 624 10.49 2.39 0.75
C LEU A 624 10.67 1.80 2.15
N ALA A 625 9.86 0.79 2.50
CA ALA A 625 9.73 0.25 3.86
C ALA A 625 10.12 -1.23 3.98
N ILE A 626 10.26 -1.94 2.85
CA ILE A 626 10.55 -3.37 2.79
C ILE A 626 11.77 -3.62 1.91
N PHE A 627 12.74 -4.38 2.41
CA PHE A 627 13.80 -4.95 1.59
C PHE A 627 13.28 -6.19 0.88
N HIS A 628 13.72 -6.39 -0.36
CA HIS A 628 13.45 -7.61 -1.10
C HIS A 628 14.72 -8.26 -1.63
N ALA A 629 14.69 -9.58 -1.72
CA ALA A 629 15.76 -10.41 -2.24
C ALA A 629 15.19 -11.60 -3.01
N ARG A 630 16.07 -12.30 -3.73
CA ARG A 630 15.75 -13.54 -4.39
C ARG A 630 16.93 -14.50 -4.29
N GLU A 631 16.67 -15.74 -3.94
CA GLU A 631 17.69 -16.79 -4.01
C GLU A 631 18.16 -17.05 -5.45
N GLY A 632 19.32 -17.70 -5.57
CA GLY A 632 19.79 -18.25 -6.85
C GLY A 632 18.81 -19.30 -7.37
N PHE A 633 18.79 -19.54 -8.67
CA PHE A 633 17.87 -20.50 -9.26
C PHE A 633 18.42 -21.22 -10.49
N GLU A 634 17.76 -22.33 -10.81
CA GLU A 634 18.04 -23.14 -11.99
C GLU A 634 16.77 -23.30 -12.83
N ASN A 635 16.94 -23.16 -14.14
CA ASN A 635 15.87 -23.35 -15.11
C ASN A 635 15.90 -24.76 -15.67
N ALA A 636 14.73 -25.23 -16.11
CA ALA A 636 14.60 -26.44 -16.92
C ALA A 636 13.66 -26.16 -18.10
N PRO A 637 13.61 -27.03 -19.14
CA PRO A 637 12.65 -26.87 -20.23
C PRO A 637 11.21 -26.69 -19.70
N LYS A 638 10.52 -25.64 -20.16
CA LYS A 638 9.17 -25.22 -19.70
C LYS A 638 9.08 -24.73 -18.25
N LYS A 639 10.21 -24.64 -17.54
CA LYS A 639 10.33 -24.11 -16.18
C LYS A 639 11.46 -23.09 -16.13
N GLU A 640 11.28 -22.06 -16.95
CA GLU A 640 12.15 -20.90 -17.00
C GLU A 640 11.53 -19.76 -16.20
N ARG A 641 12.19 -19.34 -15.13
CA ARG A 641 11.70 -18.24 -14.31
C ARG A 641 11.56 -16.98 -15.14
N HIS A 642 10.34 -16.44 -15.20
CA HIS A 642 10.02 -15.24 -15.95
C HIS A 642 9.00 -14.42 -15.18
N LEU A 643 9.42 -13.27 -14.67
CA LEU A 643 8.52 -12.30 -14.06
C LEU A 643 8.43 -11.01 -14.89
N LEU A 644 7.33 -10.28 -14.76
CA LEU A 644 7.21 -8.89 -15.21
C LEU A 644 7.27 -7.96 -14.00
N ARG A 645 7.97 -6.82 -14.10
CA ARG A 645 8.07 -5.83 -13.04
C ARG A 645 7.45 -4.51 -13.45
N LEU A 646 6.70 -3.89 -12.54
CA LEU A 646 6.31 -2.48 -12.58
C LEU A 646 6.91 -1.74 -11.38
N TRP A 647 7.31 -0.50 -11.60
CA TRP A 647 7.45 0.48 -10.52
C TRP A 647 6.19 1.33 -10.52
N LEU A 648 5.54 1.42 -9.36
CA LEU A 648 4.25 2.08 -9.23
C LEU A 648 4.31 3.18 -8.17
N ARG A 649 3.40 4.15 -8.28
CA ARG A 649 3.14 5.18 -7.27
C ARG A 649 1.65 5.44 -7.21
N ASP A 650 1.11 5.47 -6.01
CA ASP A 650 -0.29 5.77 -5.76
C ASP A 650 -0.43 7.26 -5.45
N SER A 651 -1.09 8.03 -6.32
CA SER A 651 -1.24 9.47 -6.13
C SER A 651 -2.01 9.85 -4.85
N GLU A 652 -2.83 8.95 -4.32
CA GLU A 652 -3.62 9.15 -3.08
C GLU A 652 -2.80 8.85 -1.83
N TYR A 653 -1.99 7.78 -1.84
CA TYR A 653 -1.33 7.25 -0.63
C TYR A 653 0.19 7.37 -0.60
N ALA A 654 0.81 7.80 -1.71
CA ALA A 654 2.26 7.90 -1.80
C ALA A 654 2.87 8.74 -0.68
N TRP A 655 4.02 8.29 -0.20
CA TRP A 655 4.75 9.02 0.82
C TRP A 655 5.38 10.28 0.22
N LYS A 656 5.58 11.28 1.06
CA LYS A 656 6.36 12.46 0.68
C LYS A 656 7.78 12.01 0.36
N THR A 657 8.21 12.25 -0.88
CA THR A 657 9.57 11.92 -1.30
C THR A 657 10.59 12.73 -0.47
N PRO A 658 11.60 12.09 0.14
CA PRO A 658 12.70 12.81 0.77
C PRO A 658 13.39 13.75 -0.22
N GLU A 659 13.77 14.95 0.22
CA GLU A 659 14.39 15.98 -0.63
C GLU A 659 15.61 15.45 -1.41
N ARG A 660 16.48 14.68 -0.74
CA ARG A 660 17.66 14.04 -1.34
C ARG A 660 17.35 12.96 -2.38
N LEU A 661 16.09 12.52 -2.47
CA LEU A 661 15.59 11.57 -3.47
C LEU A 661 14.73 12.25 -4.55
N GLN A 662 14.38 13.53 -4.40
CA GLN A 662 13.40 14.20 -5.26
C GLN A 662 13.79 14.14 -6.73
N ASN A 663 15.03 14.51 -7.09
CA ASN A 663 15.49 14.46 -8.48
C ASN A 663 15.34 13.07 -9.10
N ARG A 664 15.64 12.01 -8.33
CA ARG A 664 15.53 10.63 -8.80
C ARG A 664 14.08 10.21 -8.98
N TRP A 665 13.17 10.67 -8.12
CA TRP A 665 11.74 10.41 -8.24
C TRP A 665 11.11 11.17 -9.40
N ASP A 666 11.54 12.41 -9.64
CA ASP A 666 11.13 13.21 -10.78
C ASP A 666 11.51 12.50 -12.09
N GLU A 667 12.73 11.96 -12.20
CA GLU A 667 13.13 11.13 -13.35
C GLU A 667 12.18 9.95 -13.60
N ILE A 668 11.68 9.33 -12.53
CA ILE A 668 10.86 8.12 -12.61
C ILE A 668 9.41 8.43 -12.96
N TYR A 669 8.79 9.43 -12.32
CA TYR A 669 7.34 9.63 -12.37
C TYR A 669 6.88 10.93 -13.05
N LYS A 670 7.73 11.97 -13.08
CA LYS A 670 7.30 13.30 -13.53
C LYS A 670 7.14 13.36 -15.04
N ASP A 671 6.11 14.06 -15.49
CA ASP A 671 5.81 14.34 -16.89
C ASP A 671 5.87 13.09 -17.78
N LEU A 672 5.33 11.96 -17.30
CA LEU A 672 5.24 10.71 -18.06
C LEU A 672 3.85 10.57 -18.67
N SER A 673 3.71 10.90 -19.96
CA SER A 673 2.42 10.76 -20.64
C SER A 673 2.12 9.30 -20.97
N ALA A 674 0.89 8.98 -21.35
CA ALA A 674 0.53 7.63 -21.77
C ALA A 674 1.25 7.22 -23.07
N GLU A 675 1.40 8.16 -24.02
CA GLU A 675 2.00 7.95 -25.33
C GLU A 675 3.50 7.65 -25.25
N GLU A 676 4.17 8.16 -24.21
CA GLU A 676 5.57 7.87 -23.93
C GLU A 676 5.77 6.44 -23.38
N GLN A 677 4.74 5.76 -22.88
CA GLN A 677 4.92 4.50 -22.15
C GLN A 677 5.08 3.29 -23.08
N LYS A 678 6.21 2.60 -22.95
CA LYS A 678 6.54 1.40 -23.71
C LYS A 678 6.46 0.14 -22.85
N PHE A 679 5.82 -0.88 -23.40
CA PHE A 679 5.64 -2.20 -22.80
C PHE A 679 6.25 -3.26 -23.73
N PRO A 680 7.54 -3.58 -23.57
CA PRO A 680 8.16 -4.63 -24.36
C PRO A 680 7.40 -5.95 -24.19
N LEU A 681 7.08 -6.62 -25.29
CA LEU A 681 6.50 -7.95 -25.24
C LEU A 681 7.58 -9.00 -24.94
N GLU A 682 8.78 -8.81 -25.49
CA GLU A 682 9.90 -9.74 -25.32
C GLU A 682 10.93 -9.24 -24.30
N PRO A 683 11.57 -10.17 -23.57
CA PRO A 683 12.70 -9.82 -22.73
C PRO A 683 13.87 -9.35 -23.59
N THR A 684 14.38 -8.17 -23.29
CA THR A 684 15.58 -7.61 -23.92
C THR A 684 16.54 -7.10 -22.86
N LEU A 685 17.84 -7.22 -23.12
CA LEU A 685 18.84 -6.65 -22.23
C LEU A 685 18.84 -5.13 -22.37
N ARG A 686 18.58 -4.43 -21.28
CA ARG A 686 18.64 -2.97 -21.26
C ARG A 686 20.09 -2.50 -21.20
N ASN A 687 20.42 -1.50 -22.02
CA ASN A 687 21.76 -0.92 -22.09
C ASN A 687 22.84 -1.99 -22.22
N VAL A 688 22.84 -2.72 -23.35
CA VAL A 688 23.89 -3.69 -23.66
C VAL A 688 25.24 -3.01 -23.46
N LEU A 689 25.99 -3.46 -22.46
CA LEU A 689 27.33 -2.93 -22.24
C LEU A 689 28.17 -3.38 -23.44
N VAL A 690 28.53 -2.43 -24.29
CA VAL A 690 29.44 -2.70 -25.40
C VAL A 690 30.75 -3.12 -24.76
N ALA A 691 31.15 -4.37 -24.97
CA ALA A 691 32.45 -4.85 -24.54
C ALA A 691 33.50 -3.87 -25.07
N LYS A 692 34.20 -3.17 -24.17
CA LYS A 692 35.37 -2.38 -24.57
C LYS A 692 36.34 -3.40 -25.16
N SER A 693 36.46 -3.42 -26.48
CA SER A 693 37.52 -4.14 -27.17
C SER A 693 38.81 -3.76 -26.47
N ALA A 694 39.45 -4.73 -25.81
CA ALA A 694 40.77 -4.55 -25.24
C ALA A 694 41.70 -4.18 -26.41
N VAL A 695 41.98 -2.88 -26.56
CA VAL A 695 43.11 -2.44 -27.37
C VAL A 695 44.33 -2.95 -26.63
N LYS A 696 44.95 -3.98 -27.21
CA LYS A 696 46.18 -4.62 -26.74
C LYS A 696 47.31 -3.62 -26.52
#